data_AF-A0A838H9J3-F1
#
_entry.id   AF-A0A838H9J3-F1
#
_cell.length_a   1.000
_cell.length_b   1.000
_cell.length_c   1.000
_cell.angle_alpha   90.00
_cell.angle_beta   90.00
_cell.angle_gamma   90.00
#
_symmetry.space_group_name_H-M   'P 1'
#
loop_
_entity.id
_entity.type
_entity.pdbx_description
1 polymer ?
#
loop_
_entity_poly.entity_id
_entity_poly.type
_entity_poly.pdbx_seq_one_letter_code
_entity_poly.pdbx_strand_id
1 'polypeptide(L)'
;MYDGQHEHDACGVAFVATLTGVASHEIVAQALTALRNLDHRGASGAEPDSGDGAGILMQVPDAFLRAVCDFELPHSGSYAVGAAFLPGDAEAVAKVQDHIADLAAEEGLRVVGWRDVPTTPDLLGETARGCMPTFAQLVVASDSGRHLGMALERMAFCLRKRAEHETGVYFPSLSSRTLAYKGMLTTDQLDTFFPDLTDERLTSAMAVVHSRFSTNTFPSWPLAHPYRFIAHNGEINTVMGNRNWMRAREALLRSDLIPGDLNRLFPICTPDASDSASFDEVLELLHLGGRSLAHAVLMMIPEAWENHAEMSPERRAFYEFHSTLMEPWDGPACVVFTDGTRIGAVLDRNGLRPSRYWVTDDGLVVMASEVGVLDLDPATVVRKGRLQPGRMFLADLAEKRIIEDDEIKAGLAADAPYDEWLHAGLVRLDKLPVREHVVHTHRSVTRRQQIFGYTEEELRVLLAPMARQAAEPIGSMGTDSPIAALSGRPRLLFDYFSQLFAQVTNPPLDAIREELVTSLAGTIGPETNLLDAGPSTCRQLVVPFPVIDNDELAKIIHVNRDGDLPGYSTHVVSGLYDVEGGGSALEARIDEICAEVSAAIADGARIIALSDRNSTVDAAPIPSLLLTGAVHHHLVREKTRTRVGLVVEAGDVREVHHVALLIGFGTAAVNPYLAMESVEDLARRQVHLTGVQPEQAVHNLVKALGKGVLKVMSKMGVSTVASYTGAQIFEAVGLSADVVDRYFTGTTSKLGGVGLDVLADEVEPVDAIVKRFSTGAMSYGSISL
;
A
#
# COMPACT_ATOMS: atom_id res chain seq x y z
N MET A 1 -9.16 -22.61 -3.94
CA MET A 1 -8.92 -22.01 -5.27
C MET A 1 -7.71 -21.10 -5.09
N TYR A 2 -6.72 -21.14 -5.98
CA TYR A 2 -5.50 -20.30 -5.89
C TYR A 2 -5.83 -18.86 -6.30
N ASP A 3 -5.17 -17.91 -5.67
CA ASP A 3 -5.29 -16.48 -5.94
C ASP A 3 -3.88 -15.87 -5.83
N GLY A 4 -3.37 -15.33 -6.94
CA GLY A 4 -2.03 -14.74 -7.03
C GLY A 4 -1.82 -13.52 -6.13
N GLN A 5 -2.89 -12.97 -5.56
CA GLN A 5 -2.81 -11.86 -4.60
C GLN A 5 -2.19 -12.25 -3.26
N HIS A 6 -2.05 -13.55 -2.97
CA HIS A 6 -1.46 -14.07 -1.72
C HIS A 6 0.00 -14.55 -1.90
N GLU A 7 0.73 -14.04 -2.90
CA GLU A 7 2.13 -14.38 -3.09
C GLU A 7 3.06 -13.59 -2.18
N HIS A 8 4.04 -14.28 -1.56
CA HIS A 8 5.01 -13.72 -0.62
C HIS A 8 6.43 -14.21 -0.96
N ASP A 9 7.43 -13.33 -0.80
CA ASP A 9 8.81 -13.56 -1.26
C ASP A 9 9.86 -13.43 -0.12
N ALA A 10 10.70 -14.45 0.08
CA ALA A 10 11.73 -14.46 1.14
C ALA A 10 13.15 -14.72 0.60
N CYS A 11 13.85 -13.68 0.15
CA CYS A 11 14.89 -13.87 -0.87
C CYS A 11 16.37 -13.66 -0.41
N GLY A 12 17.29 -13.79 -1.36
CA GLY A 12 18.65 -13.23 -1.30
C GLY A 12 18.81 -12.10 -2.31
N VAL A 13 19.42 -10.98 -1.92
CA VAL A 13 19.70 -9.84 -2.81
C VAL A 13 21.14 -9.38 -2.66
N ALA A 14 21.77 -9.04 -3.77
CA ALA A 14 23.09 -8.43 -3.78
C ALA A 14 23.27 -7.48 -4.97
N PHE A 15 24.21 -6.54 -4.84
CA PHE A 15 24.76 -5.84 -5.99
C PHE A 15 26.27 -5.71 -5.88
N VAL A 16 26.89 -5.60 -7.05
CA VAL A 16 28.32 -5.32 -7.24
C VAL A 16 28.43 -4.12 -8.16
N ALA A 17 29.25 -3.14 -7.81
CA ALA A 17 29.49 -1.94 -8.62
C ALA A 17 30.93 -1.44 -8.46
N THR A 18 31.44 -0.71 -9.45
CA THR A 18 32.75 -0.05 -9.37
C THR A 18 32.63 1.47 -9.42
N LEU A 19 33.16 2.16 -8.40
CA LEU A 19 33.22 3.62 -8.35
C LEU A 19 34.14 4.21 -9.43
N THR A 20 34.98 3.39 -10.09
CA THR A 20 35.77 3.85 -11.25
C THR A 20 34.87 4.24 -12.44
N GLY A 21 33.65 3.66 -12.49
CA GLY A 21 32.70 3.79 -13.59
C GLY A 21 33.10 3.03 -14.86
N VAL A 22 34.20 2.25 -14.82
CA VAL A 22 34.68 1.50 -15.98
C VAL A 22 33.94 0.17 -16.05
N ALA A 23 33.18 -0.04 -17.13
CA ALA A 23 32.46 -1.28 -17.35
C ALA A 23 33.45 -2.43 -17.61
N SER A 24 33.26 -3.56 -16.94
CA SER A 24 34.04 -4.78 -17.16
C SER A 24 33.16 -6.03 -17.04
N HIS A 25 33.61 -7.12 -17.65
CA HIS A 25 32.95 -8.42 -17.48
C HIS A 25 33.20 -8.99 -16.08
N GLU A 26 34.28 -8.58 -15.42
CA GLU A 26 34.58 -8.99 -14.05
C GLU A 26 33.46 -8.61 -13.06
N ILE A 27 32.86 -7.43 -13.20
CA ILE A 27 31.71 -7.02 -12.36
C ILE A 27 30.51 -7.96 -12.57
N VAL A 28 30.26 -8.38 -13.81
CA VAL A 28 29.18 -9.32 -14.14
C VAL A 28 29.48 -10.69 -13.53
N ALA A 29 30.70 -11.21 -13.71
CA ALA A 29 31.13 -12.49 -13.15
C ALA A 29 31.12 -12.51 -11.61
N GLN A 30 31.52 -11.41 -10.97
CA GLN A 30 31.43 -11.24 -9.52
C GLN A 30 29.96 -11.21 -9.05
N ALA A 31 29.07 -10.52 -9.75
CA ALA A 31 27.65 -10.51 -9.41
C ALA A 31 27.01 -11.91 -9.55
N LEU A 32 27.35 -12.67 -10.59
CA LEU A 32 26.93 -14.08 -10.73
C LEU A 32 27.49 -14.96 -9.61
N THR A 33 28.74 -14.75 -9.20
CA THR A 33 29.33 -15.45 -8.05
C THR A 33 28.58 -15.13 -6.75
N ALA A 34 28.22 -13.85 -6.55
CA ALA A 34 27.43 -13.44 -5.41
C ALA A 34 26.03 -14.08 -5.42
N LEU A 35 25.40 -14.24 -6.59
CA LEU A 35 24.12 -14.91 -6.75
C LEU A 35 24.20 -16.40 -6.33
N ARG A 36 25.23 -17.13 -6.79
CA ARG A 36 25.46 -18.54 -6.41
C ARG A 36 25.67 -18.70 -4.91
N ASN A 37 26.39 -17.76 -4.28
CA ASN A 37 26.61 -17.77 -2.84
C ASN A 37 25.36 -17.40 -2.02
N LEU A 38 24.23 -17.09 -2.67
CA LEU A 38 22.93 -16.88 -2.04
C LEU A 38 21.96 -18.06 -2.24
N ASP A 39 22.42 -19.21 -2.76
CA ASP A 39 21.58 -20.36 -3.13
C ASP A 39 20.75 -20.94 -1.97
N HIS A 40 21.40 -21.34 -0.87
CA HIS A 40 21.19 -20.70 0.42
C HIS A 40 19.78 -20.27 0.87
N ARG A 41 19.40 -19.13 0.29
CA ARG A 41 18.22 -18.32 0.59
C ARG A 41 17.13 -18.45 -0.47
N GLY A 42 17.39 -19.14 -1.57
CA GLY A 42 16.40 -19.54 -2.55
C GLY A 42 15.73 -20.86 -2.14
N ALA A 43 14.58 -21.12 -2.75
CA ALA A 43 13.98 -22.45 -2.72
C ALA A 43 14.28 -23.15 -4.04
N SER A 44 14.60 -24.44 -3.95
CA SER A 44 14.38 -25.35 -5.06
C SER A 44 12.92 -25.79 -5.00
N GLY A 45 12.22 -25.74 -6.14
CA GLY A 45 10.86 -26.20 -6.29
C GLY A 45 10.71 -27.71 -6.08
N ALA A 46 9.57 -28.27 -6.50
CA ALA A 46 9.30 -29.71 -6.34
C ALA A 46 10.33 -30.61 -7.07
N GLU A 47 11.01 -30.06 -8.06
CA GLU A 47 12.10 -30.70 -8.81
C GLU A 47 13.43 -29.98 -8.48
N PRO A 48 14.55 -30.71 -8.30
CA PRO A 48 15.86 -30.10 -8.02
C PRO A 48 16.30 -29.05 -9.06
N ASP A 49 15.86 -29.23 -10.31
CA ASP A 49 16.25 -28.41 -11.46
C ASP A 49 15.23 -27.29 -11.78
N SER A 50 14.26 -27.06 -10.88
CA SER A 50 13.28 -25.96 -10.98
C SER A 50 13.47 -25.00 -9.80
N GLY A 51 14.06 -23.83 -10.02
CA GLY A 51 14.16 -22.77 -8.99
C GLY A 51 13.00 -21.78 -9.04
N ASP A 52 12.66 -21.15 -7.92
CA ASP A 52 11.53 -20.19 -7.85
C ASP A 52 11.79 -18.87 -8.59
N GLY A 53 13.05 -18.56 -8.88
CA GLY A 53 13.44 -17.45 -9.73
C GLY A 53 14.83 -16.91 -9.43
N ALA A 54 15.60 -16.63 -10.48
CA ALA A 54 16.90 -15.98 -10.38
C ALA A 54 17.08 -14.98 -11.52
N GLY A 55 17.88 -13.94 -11.28
CA GLY A 55 18.17 -12.96 -12.32
C GLY A 55 19.26 -11.96 -11.99
N ILE A 56 19.64 -11.23 -13.03
CA ILE A 56 20.64 -10.16 -13.02
C ILE A 56 20.11 -8.95 -13.81
N LEU A 57 20.30 -7.76 -13.25
CA LEU A 57 20.07 -6.47 -13.90
C LEU A 57 21.40 -5.73 -13.99
N MET A 58 21.75 -5.24 -15.17
CA MET A 58 23.03 -4.59 -15.44
C MET A 58 22.88 -3.45 -16.43
N GLN A 59 23.95 -2.70 -16.69
CA GLN A 59 23.94 -1.68 -17.73
C GLN A 59 23.84 -2.31 -19.13
N VAL A 60 23.26 -1.59 -20.09
CA VAL A 60 23.17 -2.03 -21.49
C VAL A 60 24.59 -2.26 -22.05
N PRO A 61 24.95 -3.50 -22.44
CA PRO A 61 26.30 -3.83 -22.90
C PRO A 61 26.44 -3.58 -24.41
N ASP A 62 26.64 -2.31 -24.80
CA ASP A 62 26.63 -1.89 -26.22
C ASP A 62 27.64 -2.67 -27.11
N ALA A 63 28.85 -2.93 -26.61
CA ALA A 63 29.88 -3.66 -27.36
C ALA A 63 29.47 -5.11 -27.66
N PHE A 64 28.81 -5.77 -26.70
CA PHE A 64 28.23 -7.09 -26.87
C PHE A 64 27.10 -7.05 -27.91
N LEU A 65 26.12 -6.17 -27.72
CA LEU A 65 24.95 -6.07 -28.60
C LEU A 65 25.32 -5.81 -30.06
N ARG A 66 26.29 -4.91 -30.32
CA ARG A 66 26.80 -4.66 -31.68
C ARG A 66 27.42 -5.88 -32.34
N ALA A 67 27.99 -6.78 -31.54
CA ALA A 67 28.64 -7.96 -32.05
C ALA A 67 27.67 -9.13 -32.32
N VAL A 68 26.51 -9.15 -31.67
CA VAL A 68 25.54 -10.26 -31.75
C VAL A 68 24.26 -9.93 -32.51
N CYS A 69 23.92 -8.66 -32.69
CA CYS A 69 22.80 -8.25 -33.55
C CYS A 69 23.21 -8.30 -35.03
N ASP A 70 22.29 -8.73 -35.88
CA ASP A 70 22.44 -8.78 -37.35
C ASP A 70 22.01 -7.47 -38.05
N PHE A 71 21.59 -6.47 -37.27
CA PHE A 71 21.20 -5.13 -37.71
C PHE A 71 22.08 -4.03 -37.09
N GLU A 72 22.15 -2.89 -37.78
CA GLU A 72 22.95 -1.75 -37.33
C GLU A 72 22.28 -1.03 -36.14
N LEU A 73 22.99 -1.01 -35.00
CA LEU A 73 22.55 -0.32 -33.80
C LEU A 73 22.89 1.18 -33.87
N PRO A 74 21.95 2.08 -33.49
CA PRO A 74 22.24 3.49 -33.27
C PRO A 74 23.36 3.72 -32.26
N HIS A 75 23.87 4.94 -32.14
CA HIS A 75 24.87 5.28 -31.13
C HIS A 75 24.42 4.87 -29.72
N SER A 76 25.34 4.42 -28.87
CA SER A 76 25.06 4.06 -27.47
C SER A 76 24.27 5.17 -26.74
N GLY A 77 23.25 4.78 -25.98
CA GLY A 77 22.30 5.70 -25.33
C GLY A 77 21.26 6.36 -26.27
N SER A 78 21.26 6.01 -27.56
CA SER A 78 20.27 6.48 -28.56
C SER A 78 19.28 5.40 -28.99
N TYR A 79 19.35 4.22 -28.37
CA TYR A 79 18.39 3.13 -28.53
C TYR A 79 18.06 2.58 -27.13
N ALA A 80 16.85 2.03 -27.00
CA ALA A 80 16.46 1.22 -25.86
C ALA A 80 16.42 -0.25 -26.31
N VAL A 81 16.85 -1.14 -25.42
CA VAL A 81 16.82 -2.58 -25.62
C VAL A 81 16.11 -3.25 -24.44
N GLY A 82 15.38 -4.31 -24.72
CA GLY A 82 14.66 -5.04 -23.69
C GLY A 82 14.49 -6.50 -24.02
N ALA A 83 14.66 -7.36 -23.03
CA ALA A 83 14.23 -8.75 -23.13
C ALA A 83 12.69 -8.78 -23.15
N ALA A 84 12.11 -9.53 -24.07
CA ALA A 84 10.68 -9.74 -24.22
C ALA A 84 10.39 -11.22 -23.97
N PHE A 85 9.45 -11.48 -23.07
CA PHE A 85 8.91 -12.81 -22.82
C PHE A 85 7.62 -12.92 -23.63
N LEU A 86 7.73 -13.55 -24.80
CA LEU A 86 6.66 -13.63 -25.78
C LEU A 86 5.86 -14.92 -25.57
N PRO A 87 4.55 -14.84 -25.30
CA PRO A 87 3.72 -16.01 -25.08
C PRO A 87 3.33 -16.68 -26.41
N GLY A 88 3.14 -18.00 -26.39
CA GLY A 88 2.60 -18.77 -27.51
C GLY A 88 3.64 -19.39 -28.44
N ASP A 89 3.15 -19.92 -29.56
CA ASP A 89 3.98 -20.54 -30.60
C ASP A 89 4.55 -19.49 -31.58
N ALA A 90 5.34 -19.93 -32.57
CA ALA A 90 6.00 -19.03 -33.51
C ALA A 90 5.03 -18.12 -34.30
N GLU A 91 3.80 -18.56 -34.58
CA GLU A 91 2.81 -17.74 -35.29
C GLU A 91 2.22 -16.68 -34.35
N ALA A 92 1.92 -17.04 -33.10
CA ALA A 92 1.48 -16.10 -32.07
C ALA A 92 2.56 -15.05 -31.77
N VAL A 93 3.82 -15.49 -31.64
CA VAL A 93 4.98 -14.62 -31.42
C VAL A 93 5.12 -13.58 -32.53
N ALA A 94 5.03 -13.99 -33.81
CA ALA A 94 5.11 -13.07 -34.94
C ALA A 94 4.00 -12.00 -34.89
N LYS A 95 2.76 -12.40 -34.58
CA LYS A 95 1.63 -11.45 -34.42
C LYS A 95 1.85 -10.46 -33.28
N VAL A 96 2.40 -10.92 -32.16
CA VAL A 96 2.74 -10.04 -31.03
C VAL A 96 3.84 -9.06 -31.43
N GLN A 97 4.88 -9.51 -32.15
CA GLN A 97 5.95 -8.65 -32.64
C GLN A 97 5.44 -7.59 -33.63
N ASP A 98 4.54 -7.96 -34.54
CA ASP A 98 3.89 -7.03 -35.47
C ASP A 98 3.05 -5.98 -34.71
N HIS A 99 2.24 -6.41 -33.73
CA HIS A 99 1.45 -5.48 -32.91
C HIS A 99 2.33 -4.53 -32.09
N ILE A 100 3.44 -5.02 -31.53
CA ILE A 100 4.42 -4.17 -30.84
C ILE A 100 5.05 -3.15 -31.80
N ALA A 101 5.26 -3.50 -33.07
CA ALA A 101 5.77 -2.55 -34.06
C ALA A 101 4.75 -1.44 -34.36
N ASP A 102 3.46 -1.77 -34.46
CA ASP A 102 2.39 -0.78 -34.60
C ASP A 102 2.33 0.16 -33.39
N LEU A 103 2.38 -0.40 -32.16
CA LEU A 103 2.44 0.38 -30.92
C LEU A 103 3.68 1.26 -30.84
N ALA A 104 4.84 0.76 -31.27
CA ALA A 104 6.07 1.55 -31.30
C ALA A 104 5.91 2.78 -32.20
N ALA A 105 5.33 2.61 -33.39
CA ALA A 105 5.08 3.70 -34.32
C ALA A 105 4.12 4.75 -33.72
N GLU A 106 3.05 4.31 -33.04
CA GLU A 106 2.12 5.21 -32.35
C GLU A 106 2.79 6.02 -31.22
N GLU A 107 3.73 5.42 -30.49
CA GLU A 107 4.49 6.07 -29.43
C GLU A 107 5.72 6.85 -29.95
N GLY A 108 5.87 7.01 -31.27
CA GLY A 108 6.95 7.77 -31.90
C GLY A 108 8.32 7.07 -31.88
N LEU A 109 8.31 5.75 -31.71
CA LEU A 109 9.48 4.88 -31.75
C LEU A 109 9.52 4.08 -33.05
N ARG A 110 10.73 3.76 -33.50
CA ARG A 110 10.99 2.84 -34.60
C ARG A 110 11.60 1.56 -34.04
N VAL A 111 11.05 0.41 -34.41
CA VAL A 111 11.71 -0.88 -34.19
C VAL A 111 12.96 -0.94 -35.08
N VAL A 112 14.12 -1.04 -34.43
CA VAL A 112 15.41 -1.20 -35.11
C VAL A 112 15.58 -2.65 -35.57
N GLY A 113 15.23 -3.59 -34.69
CA GLY A 113 15.26 -5.01 -34.97
C GLY A 113 14.92 -5.85 -33.75
N TRP A 114 14.70 -7.14 -34.00
CA TRP A 114 14.52 -8.17 -32.98
C TRP A 114 15.70 -9.13 -33.04
N ARG A 115 16.26 -9.47 -31.88
CA ARG A 115 17.31 -10.49 -31.74
C ARG A 115 16.76 -11.66 -30.94
N ASP A 116 16.85 -12.87 -31.46
CA ASP A 116 16.56 -14.06 -30.67
C ASP A 116 17.61 -14.23 -29.56
N VAL A 117 17.16 -14.45 -28.32
CA VAL A 117 18.06 -14.66 -27.18
C VAL A 117 18.45 -16.13 -27.12
N PRO A 118 19.75 -16.48 -27.20
CA PRO A 118 20.17 -17.87 -27.09
C PRO A 118 19.83 -18.39 -25.69
N THR A 119 19.19 -19.56 -25.63
CA THR A 119 18.83 -20.24 -24.38
C THR A 119 19.22 -21.70 -24.42
N THR A 120 19.34 -22.32 -23.24
CA THR A 120 19.61 -23.77 -23.09
C THR A 120 18.45 -24.46 -22.34
N PRO A 121 17.29 -24.74 -23.00
CA PRO A 121 16.09 -25.24 -22.32
C PRO A 121 16.20 -26.64 -21.72
N ASP A 122 17.19 -27.43 -22.15
CA ASP A 122 17.40 -28.80 -21.67
C ASP A 122 17.93 -28.87 -20.22
N LEU A 123 18.29 -27.73 -19.64
CA LEU A 123 18.70 -27.61 -18.23
C LEU A 123 17.50 -27.45 -17.27
N LEU A 124 16.33 -27.14 -17.81
CA LEU A 124 15.14 -26.82 -17.01
C LEU A 124 14.40 -28.09 -16.60
N GLY A 125 13.87 -28.06 -15.38
CA GLY A 125 12.81 -28.99 -14.97
C GLY A 125 11.56 -28.90 -15.86
N GLU A 126 10.73 -29.94 -15.85
CA GLU A 126 9.54 -30.05 -16.71
C GLU A 126 8.56 -28.91 -16.43
N THR A 127 8.44 -28.54 -15.15
CA THR A 127 7.57 -27.48 -14.66
C THR A 127 7.97 -26.10 -15.23
N ALA A 128 9.25 -25.71 -15.12
CA ALA A 128 9.74 -24.43 -15.65
C ALA A 128 9.72 -24.39 -17.19
N ARG A 129 10.04 -25.52 -17.83
CA ARG A 129 10.01 -25.67 -19.30
C ARG A 129 8.59 -25.56 -19.86
N GLY A 130 7.60 -26.11 -19.15
CA GLY A 130 6.20 -26.13 -19.59
C GLY A 130 5.55 -24.75 -19.71
N CYS A 131 6.04 -23.75 -18.97
CA CYS A 131 5.58 -22.36 -19.06
C CYS A 131 6.65 -21.39 -19.59
N MET A 132 7.73 -21.91 -20.17
CA MET A 132 8.82 -21.11 -20.73
C MET A 132 8.33 -20.24 -21.90
N PRO A 133 8.51 -18.90 -21.83
CA PRO A 133 8.18 -18.02 -22.94
C PRO A 133 9.25 -18.10 -24.05
N THR A 134 8.93 -17.57 -25.22
CA THR A 134 9.95 -17.30 -26.24
C THR A 134 10.70 -16.03 -25.87
N PHE A 135 12.03 -16.09 -25.81
CA PHE A 135 12.89 -14.96 -25.45
C PHE A 135 13.42 -14.26 -26.70
N ALA A 136 13.09 -12.98 -26.86
CA ALA A 136 13.68 -12.12 -27.88
C ALA A 136 14.06 -10.77 -27.28
N GLN A 137 15.07 -10.12 -27.83
CA GLN A 137 15.45 -8.75 -27.50
C GLN A 137 14.88 -7.79 -28.53
N LEU A 138 14.02 -6.89 -28.07
CA LEU A 138 13.51 -5.78 -28.87
C LEU A 138 14.49 -4.61 -28.77
N VAL A 139 14.91 -4.07 -29.92
CA VAL A 139 15.63 -2.81 -29.99
C VAL A 139 14.75 -1.74 -30.63
N VAL A 140 14.55 -0.63 -29.93
CA VAL A 140 13.81 0.53 -30.42
C VAL A 140 14.64 1.81 -30.34
N ALA A 141 14.37 2.75 -31.22
CA ALA A 141 14.96 4.08 -31.19
C ALA A 141 13.89 5.13 -31.48
N SER A 142 14.14 6.39 -31.11
CA SER A 142 13.24 7.47 -31.52
C SER A 142 13.19 7.56 -33.04
N ASP A 143 11.99 7.62 -33.62
CA ASP A 143 11.82 7.74 -35.07
C ASP A 143 12.48 9.03 -35.61
N SER A 144 12.40 10.11 -34.83
CA SER A 144 13.08 11.38 -35.14
C SER A 144 14.60 11.35 -34.98
N GLY A 145 15.14 10.37 -34.24
CA GLY A 145 16.54 10.33 -33.78
C GLY A 145 16.92 11.43 -32.77
N ARG A 146 15.95 12.23 -32.27
CA ARG A 146 16.21 13.40 -31.40
C ARG A 146 15.98 13.12 -29.92
N HIS A 147 15.10 12.17 -29.59
CA HIS A 147 14.80 11.83 -28.20
C HIS A 147 15.83 10.83 -27.68
N LEU A 148 16.62 11.25 -26.70
CA LEU A 148 17.75 10.51 -26.11
C LEU A 148 17.64 10.52 -24.58
N GLY A 149 18.35 9.60 -23.92
CA GLY A 149 18.38 9.52 -22.46
C GLY A 149 16.98 9.43 -21.86
N MET A 150 16.68 10.25 -20.85
CA MET A 150 15.36 10.23 -20.17
C MET A 150 14.17 10.44 -21.10
N ALA A 151 14.31 11.17 -22.22
CA ALA A 151 13.20 11.29 -23.17
C ALA A 151 12.91 9.95 -23.85
N LEU A 152 13.96 9.20 -24.20
CA LEU A 152 13.82 7.86 -24.76
C LEU A 152 13.29 6.86 -23.71
N GLU A 153 13.76 6.94 -22.46
CA GLU A 153 13.24 6.11 -21.36
C GLU A 153 11.73 6.27 -21.19
N ARG A 154 11.22 7.51 -21.22
CA ARG A 154 9.78 7.78 -21.08
C ARG A 154 8.96 7.23 -22.25
N MET A 155 9.49 7.32 -23.47
CA MET A 155 8.85 6.72 -24.65
C MET A 155 8.86 5.19 -24.58
N ALA A 156 9.98 4.59 -24.17
CA ALA A 156 10.12 3.16 -23.98
C ALA A 156 9.18 2.63 -22.89
N PHE A 157 9.01 3.38 -21.79
CA PHE A 157 8.00 3.10 -20.76
C PHE A 157 6.58 3.06 -21.31
N CYS A 158 6.21 4.06 -22.13
CA CYS A 158 4.87 4.11 -22.73
C CYS A 158 4.63 2.90 -23.64
N LEU A 159 5.59 2.59 -24.53
CA LEU A 159 5.53 1.40 -25.38
C LEU A 159 5.42 0.12 -24.56
N ARG A 160 6.25 -0.02 -23.52
CA ARG A 160 6.25 -1.22 -22.66
C ARG A 160 4.90 -1.42 -21.99
N LYS A 161 4.35 -0.40 -21.32
CA LYS A 161 3.05 -0.50 -20.63
C LYS A 161 1.94 -0.88 -21.60
N ARG A 162 1.88 -0.25 -22.78
CA ARG A 162 0.88 -0.59 -23.80
C ARG A 162 1.06 -1.99 -24.36
N ALA A 163 2.29 -2.39 -24.67
CA ALA A 163 2.58 -3.73 -25.17
C ALA A 163 2.18 -4.81 -24.16
N GLU A 164 2.51 -4.61 -22.87
CA GLU A 164 2.13 -5.52 -21.78
C GLU A 164 0.60 -5.64 -21.65
N HIS A 165 -0.14 -4.53 -21.73
CA HIS A 165 -1.61 -4.53 -21.64
C HIS A 165 -2.31 -5.14 -22.86
N GLU A 166 -1.81 -4.87 -24.06
CA GLU A 166 -2.51 -5.21 -25.31
C GLU A 166 -2.12 -6.59 -25.88
N THR A 167 -0.92 -7.09 -25.56
CA THR A 167 -0.41 -8.34 -26.17
C THR A 167 -0.10 -9.45 -25.18
N GLY A 168 -0.02 -9.15 -23.88
CA GLY A 168 0.41 -10.11 -22.85
C GLY A 168 1.90 -10.46 -22.89
N VAL A 169 2.71 -9.78 -23.71
CA VAL A 169 4.17 -9.82 -23.58
C VAL A 169 4.60 -9.30 -22.21
N TYR A 170 5.68 -9.82 -21.66
CA TYR A 170 6.29 -9.27 -20.45
C TYR A 170 7.71 -8.78 -20.74
N PHE A 171 8.04 -7.56 -20.30
CA PHE A 171 9.38 -6.99 -20.45
C PHE A 171 10.06 -6.83 -19.09
N PRO A 172 11.00 -7.71 -18.70
CA PRO A 172 11.87 -7.50 -17.54
C PRO A 172 12.55 -6.13 -17.52
N SER A 173 12.92 -5.63 -18.69
CA SER A 173 13.46 -4.29 -18.91
C SER A 173 13.16 -3.88 -20.35
N LEU A 174 12.98 -2.58 -20.60
CA LEU A 174 13.05 -1.97 -21.93
C LEU A 174 13.63 -0.57 -21.75
N SER A 175 14.95 -0.46 -21.83
CA SER A 175 15.69 0.74 -21.43
C SER A 175 16.93 0.96 -22.30
N SER A 176 17.35 2.21 -22.42
CA SER A 176 18.65 2.62 -22.99
C SER A 176 19.80 2.53 -21.98
N ARG A 177 19.49 2.20 -20.72
CA ARG A 177 20.45 2.22 -19.61
C ARG A 177 20.63 0.86 -18.96
N THR A 178 19.55 0.12 -18.75
CA THR A 178 19.59 -1.19 -18.08
C THR A 178 19.05 -2.32 -18.95
N LEU A 179 19.57 -3.53 -18.71
CA LEU A 179 19.12 -4.77 -19.33
C LEU A 179 19.05 -5.86 -18.27
N ALA A 180 17.91 -6.57 -18.19
CA ALA A 180 17.69 -7.65 -17.26
C ALA A 180 17.66 -9.03 -17.96
N TYR A 181 18.35 -10.00 -17.36
CA TYR A 181 18.18 -11.42 -17.64
C TYR A 181 17.64 -12.09 -16.38
N LYS A 182 16.47 -12.72 -16.49
CA LYS A 182 15.85 -13.38 -15.35
C LYS A 182 14.94 -14.51 -15.82
N GLY A 183 14.62 -15.41 -14.90
CA GLY A 183 13.69 -16.48 -15.18
C GLY A 183 13.50 -17.41 -14.01
N MET A 184 12.68 -18.44 -14.23
CA MET A 184 12.43 -19.51 -13.27
C MET A 184 13.62 -20.48 -13.26
N LEU A 185 14.70 -20.05 -12.62
CA LEU A 185 16.02 -20.67 -12.64
C LEU A 185 16.54 -20.79 -11.20
N THR A 186 17.36 -21.81 -10.93
CA THR A 186 18.20 -21.83 -9.74
C THR A 186 19.34 -20.82 -9.89
N THR A 187 20.00 -20.47 -8.78
CA THR A 187 21.07 -19.48 -8.79
C THR A 187 22.26 -19.88 -9.68
N ASP A 188 22.57 -21.18 -9.77
CA ASP A 188 23.64 -21.75 -10.58
C ASP A 188 23.29 -21.87 -12.08
N GLN A 189 22.01 -21.88 -12.43
CA GLN A 189 21.57 -22.08 -13.82
C GLN A 189 21.63 -20.82 -14.68
N LEU A 190 21.67 -19.62 -14.09
CA LEU A 190 21.40 -18.36 -14.80
C LEU A 190 22.31 -18.13 -16.03
N ASP A 191 23.62 -18.25 -15.87
CA ASP A 191 24.60 -18.00 -16.93
C ASP A 191 24.77 -19.18 -17.89
N THR A 192 24.38 -20.38 -17.47
CA THR A 192 24.35 -21.56 -18.34
C THR A 192 23.08 -21.57 -19.21
N PHE A 193 21.96 -21.10 -18.67
CA PHE A 193 20.69 -20.97 -19.39
C PHE A 193 20.72 -19.79 -20.36
N PHE A 194 21.34 -18.66 -20.00
CA PHE A 194 21.60 -17.52 -20.89
C PHE A 194 23.10 -17.40 -21.18
N PRO A 195 23.63 -18.10 -22.22
CA PRO A 195 25.06 -18.12 -22.53
C PRO A 195 25.66 -16.73 -22.78
N ASP A 196 24.84 -15.75 -23.17
CA ASP A 196 25.22 -14.34 -23.31
C ASP A 196 25.97 -13.81 -22.07
N LEU A 197 25.58 -14.24 -20.87
CA LEU A 197 26.17 -13.81 -19.59
C LEU A 197 27.62 -14.28 -19.39
N THR A 198 28.11 -15.21 -20.20
CA THR A 198 29.50 -15.70 -20.17
C THR A 198 30.39 -15.07 -21.24
N ASP A 199 29.82 -14.23 -22.11
CA ASP A 199 30.58 -13.54 -23.15
C ASP A 199 31.39 -12.37 -22.56
N GLU A 200 32.71 -12.37 -22.74
CA GLU A 200 33.61 -11.34 -22.20
C GLU A 200 33.30 -9.91 -22.70
N ARG A 201 32.58 -9.78 -23.82
CA ARG A 201 32.15 -8.46 -24.35
C ARG A 201 30.96 -7.90 -23.58
N LEU A 202 30.27 -8.72 -22.80
CA LEU A 202 29.17 -8.33 -21.94
C LEU A 202 29.75 -7.70 -20.67
N THR A 203 29.98 -6.38 -20.74
CA THR A 203 30.61 -5.59 -19.68
C THR A 203 29.61 -4.66 -19.02
N SER A 204 29.72 -4.47 -17.71
CA SER A 204 28.93 -3.48 -16.96
C SER A 204 29.75 -2.88 -15.81
N ALA A 205 29.45 -1.65 -15.39
CA ALA A 205 30.05 -1.04 -14.20
C ALA A 205 29.26 -1.37 -12.91
N MET A 206 28.06 -1.94 -13.05
CA MET A 206 27.23 -2.43 -11.95
C MET A 206 26.39 -3.64 -12.35
N ALA A 207 26.04 -4.47 -11.38
CA ALA A 207 25.06 -5.52 -11.55
C ALA A 207 24.31 -5.77 -10.24
N VAL A 208 22.99 -5.91 -10.33
CA VAL A 208 22.10 -6.31 -9.24
C VAL A 208 21.67 -7.74 -9.51
N VAL A 209 21.76 -8.61 -8.51
CA VAL A 209 21.33 -10.01 -8.59
C VAL A 209 20.35 -10.33 -7.48
N HIS A 210 19.46 -11.27 -7.77
CA HIS A 210 18.46 -11.70 -6.83
C HIS A 210 18.14 -13.19 -6.98
N SER A 211 17.96 -13.86 -5.85
CA SER A 211 17.45 -15.24 -5.75
C SER A 211 16.12 -15.22 -5.02
N ARG A 212 15.06 -15.69 -5.68
CA ARG A 212 13.68 -15.71 -5.17
C ARG A 212 13.41 -16.99 -4.37
N PHE A 213 12.61 -16.85 -3.31
CA PHE A 213 11.95 -17.95 -2.61
C PHE A 213 10.47 -17.63 -2.57
N SER A 214 9.64 -18.49 -3.15
CA SER A 214 8.20 -18.36 -3.13
C SER A 214 7.58 -19.38 -2.17
N THR A 215 6.46 -19.03 -1.57
CA THR A 215 5.65 -19.97 -0.79
C THR A 215 4.76 -20.86 -1.65
N ASN A 216 4.78 -20.70 -2.98
CA ASN A 216 3.99 -21.45 -3.93
C ASN A 216 4.84 -22.35 -4.84
N THR A 217 4.18 -23.31 -5.48
CA THR A 217 4.78 -24.25 -6.43
C THR A 217 4.33 -23.96 -7.87
N PHE A 218 3.71 -22.81 -8.15
CA PHE A 218 3.16 -22.50 -9.47
C PHE A 218 4.19 -21.72 -10.29
N PRO A 219 4.56 -22.21 -11.48
CA PRO A 219 5.71 -21.66 -12.20
C PRO A 219 5.35 -20.37 -12.95
N SER A 220 6.06 -19.27 -12.66
CA SER A 220 5.86 -17.99 -13.32
C SER A 220 7.19 -17.26 -13.59
N TRP A 221 7.59 -17.23 -14.86
CA TRP A 221 8.81 -16.56 -15.31
C TRP A 221 8.84 -15.04 -15.02
N PRO A 222 7.74 -14.28 -15.22
CA PRO A 222 7.73 -12.83 -14.94
C PRO A 222 8.04 -12.44 -13.49
N LEU A 223 7.71 -13.30 -12.53
CA LEU A 223 7.83 -13.01 -11.09
C LEU A 223 9.26 -13.12 -10.56
N ALA A 224 10.19 -13.66 -11.35
CA ALA A 224 11.60 -13.61 -10.99
C ALA A 224 12.07 -12.14 -10.89
N HIS A 225 13.00 -11.88 -9.99
CA HIS A 225 13.67 -10.58 -9.84
C HIS A 225 15.04 -10.61 -10.57
N PRO A 226 15.69 -9.45 -10.80
CA PRO A 226 15.23 -8.09 -10.51
C PRO A 226 14.04 -7.63 -11.36
N TYR A 227 13.36 -6.59 -10.89
CA TYR A 227 12.45 -5.78 -11.72
C TYR A 227 13.21 -4.66 -12.43
N ARG A 228 12.52 -3.61 -12.91
CA ARG A 228 13.10 -2.65 -13.85
C ARG A 228 14.06 -1.71 -13.14
N PHE A 229 13.70 -1.31 -11.92
CA PHE A 229 14.49 -0.44 -11.06
C PHE A 229 14.91 -1.12 -9.77
N ILE A 230 14.16 -2.11 -9.28
CA ILE A 230 14.42 -2.69 -7.96
C ILE A 230 14.77 -4.19 -7.96
N ALA A 231 15.48 -4.59 -6.91
CA ALA A 231 15.42 -5.94 -6.37
C ALA A 231 15.02 -5.84 -4.90
N HIS A 232 13.86 -6.39 -4.57
CA HIS A 232 13.29 -6.30 -3.23
C HIS A 232 13.46 -7.62 -2.48
N ASN A 233 13.98 -7.53 -1.26
CA ASN A 233 14.04 -8.62 -0.32
C ASN A 233 13.12 -8.35 0.88
N GLY A 234 11.97 -9.02 0.93
CA GLY A 234 10.98 -8.80 1.98
C GLY A 234 9.56 -8.87 1.44
N GLU A 235 8.63 -8.25 2.16
CA GLU A 235 7.20 -8.26 1.86
C GLU A 235 6.58 -6.89 2.18
N ILE A 236 5.76 -6.37 1.29
CA ILE A 236 4.99 -5.14 1.53
C ILE A 236 3.61 -5.51 2.09
N ASN A 237 3.44 -5.40 3.40
CA ASN A 237 2.23 -5.83 4.11
C ASN A 237 1.03 -4.89 3.95
N THR A 238 1.21 -3.72 3.34
CA THR A 238 0.15 -2.75 3.02
C THR A 238 -0.22 -2.73 1.53
N VAL A 239 0.26 -3.69 0.73
CA VAL A 239 0.18 -3.64 -0.75
C VAL A 239 -1.23 -3.42 -1.29
N MET A 240 -2.26 -4.04 -0.69
CA MET A 240 -3.64 -3.89 -1.16
C MET A 240 -4.14 -2.45 -1.02
N GLY A 241 -3.86 -1.81 0.13
CA GLY A 241 -4.15 -0.39 0.34
C GLY A 241 -3.41 0.49 -0.66
N ASN A 242 -2.11 0.25 -0.82
CA ASN A 242 -1.27 1.03 -1.74
C ASN A 242 -1.77 0.95 -3.20
N ARG A 243 -2.17 -0.25 -3.66
CA ARG A 243 -2.77 -0.46 -4.99
C ARG A 243 -4.09 0.28 -5.15
N ASN A 244 -4.95 0.22 -4.14
CA ASN A 244 -6.25 0.90 -4.17
C ASN A 244 -6.07 2.42 -4.24
N TRP A 245 -5.16 2.98 -3.44
CA TRP A 245 -4.82 4.39 -3.49
C TRP A 245 -4.22 4.80 -4.83
N MET A 246 -3.29 4.02 -5.38
CA MET A 246 -2.74 4.28 -6.72
C MET A 246 -3.80 4.25 -7.81
N ARG A 247 -4.73 3.28 -7.79
CA ARG A 247 -5.87 3.23 -8.71
C ARG A 247 -6.76 4.47 -8.59
N ALA A 248 -6.98 4.98 -7.38
CA ALA A 248 -7.74 6.21 -7.17
C ALA A 248 -6.97 7.46 -7.67
N ARG A 249 -5.63 7.46 -7.57
CA ARG A 249 -4.75 8.55 -8.05
C ARG A 249 -4.64 8.62 -9.56
N GLU A 250 -4.86 7.53 -10.30
CA GLU A 250 -4.88 7.53 -11.77
C GLU A 250 -5.77 8.62 -12.36
N ALA A 251 -6.88 8.96 -11.68
CA ALA A 251 -7.80 10.03 -12.06
C ALA A 251 -7.15 11.43 -12.12
N LEU A 252 -6.12 11.64 -11.29
CA LEU A 252 -5.46 12.91 -11.08
C LEU A 252 -4.10 12.99 -11.77
N LEU A 253 -3.56 11.85 -12.23
CA LEU A 253 -2.24 11.77 -12.84
C LEU A 253 -2.19 12.61 -14.12
N ARG A 254 -1.27 13.58 -14.12
CA ARG A 254 -0.87 14.34 -15.31
C ARG A 254 0.63 14.54 -15.31
N SER A 255 1.24 14.53 -16.48
CA SER A 255 2.67 14.78 -16.65
C SER A 255 2.92 15.52 -17.96
N ASP A 256 3.76 16.55 -17.90
CA ASP A 256 4.30 17.21 -19.10
C ASP A 256 5.56 16.48 -19.63
N LEU A 257 6.12 15.56 -18.85
CA LEU A 257 7.35 14.85 -19.17
C LEU A 257 7.10 13.53 -19.89
N ILE A 258 6.06 12.79 -19.47
CA ILE A 258 5.64 11.55 -20.11
C ILE A 258 4.70 11.93 -21.28
N PRO A 259 5.04 11.57 -22.54
CA PRO A 259 4.25 11.97 -23.70
C PRO A 259 2.81 11.45 -23.67
N GLY A 260 1.87 12.19 -24.27
CA GLY A 260 0.49 11.79 -24.50
C GLY A 260 -0.39 11.72 -23.23
N ASP A 261 -1.63 11.28 -23.39
CA ASP A 261 -2.56 11.08 -22.26
C ASP A 261 -2.18 9.81 -21.47
N LEU A 262 -1.96 9.93 -20.17
CA LEU A 262 -1.61 8.82 -19.28
C LEU A 262 -2.73 7.77 -19.18
N ASN A 263 -3.98 8.11 -19.50
CA ASN A 263 -5.10 7.17 -19.51
C ASN A 263 -4.82 5.89 -20.33
N ARG A 264 -4.03 6.00 -21.41
CA ARG A 264 -3.66 4.85 -22.25
C ARG A 264 -2.69 3.88 -21.57
N LEU A 265 -2.03 4.30 -20.49
CA LEU A 265 -1.04 3.52 -19.74
C LEU A 265 -1.64 2.86 -18.50
N PHE A 266 -2.93 3.09 -18.21
CA PHE A 266 -3.60 2.52 -17.05
C PHE A 266 -4.06 1.06 -17.32
N PRO A 267 -4.08 0.20 -16.28
CA PRO A 267 -3.70 0.49 -14.90
C PRO A 267 -2.18 0.63 -14.71
N ILE A 268 -1.74 1.50 -13.81
CA ILE A 268 -0.31 1.65 -13.49
C ILE A 268 0.20 0.40 -12.78
N CYS A 269 -0.45 0.02 -11.68
CA CYS A 269 -0.17 -1.23 -10.98
C CYS A 269 -0.84 -2.39 -11.73
N THR A 270 -0.04 -3.34 -12.22
CA THR A 270 -0.57 -4.51 -12.93
C THR A 270 -1.44 -5.35 -11.98
N PRO A 271 -2.69 -5.70 -12.36
CA PRO A 271 -3.53 -6.59 -11.56
C PRO A 271 -2.84 -7.92 -11.30
N ASP A 272 -3.01 -8.46 -10.09
CA ASP A 272 -2.48 -9.77 -9.67
C ASP A 272 -0.94 -9.93 -9.75
N ALA A 273 -0.20 -8.85 -9.98
CA ALA A 273 1.26 -8.85 -9.89
C ALA A 273 1.72 -9.06 -8.43
N SER A 274 3.00 -9.35 -8.21
CA SER A 274 3.54 -9.40 -6.84
C SER A 274 3.59 -8.00 -6.21
N ASP A 275 3.75 -7.97 -4.89
CA ASP A 275 3.91 -6.74 -4.12
C ASP A 275 5.08 -5.88 -4.62
N SER A 276 6.19 -6.54 -4.90
CA SER A 276 7.45 -5.99 -5.38
C SER A 276 7.31 -5.43 -6.79
N ALA A 277 6.54 -6.09 -7.66
CA ALA A 277 6.22 -5.58 -8.99
C ALA A 277 5.42 -4.27 -8.90
N SER A 278 4.39 -4.22 -8.04
CA SER A 278 3.61 -3.00 -7.85
C SER A 278 4.44 -1.84 -7.28
N PHE A 279 5.39 -2.13 -6.39
CA PHE A 279 6.33 -1.12 -5.91
C PHE A 279 7.22 -0.59 -7.05
N ASP A 280 7.78 -1.48 -7.87
CA ASP A 280 8.63 -1.11 -9.01
C ASP A 280 7.89 -0.23 -10.02
N GLU A 281 6.64 -0.58 -10.36
CA GLU A 281 5.80 0.18 -11.31
C GLU A 281 5.50 1.60 -10.83
N VAL A 282 5.23 1.77 -9.54
CA VAL A 282 4.98 3.09 -8.95
C VAL A 282 6.28 3.88 -8.84
N LEU A 283 7.39 3.24 -8.45
CA LEU A 283 8.70 3.88 -8.39
C LEU A 283 9.14 4.39 -9.77
N GLU A 284 8.97 3.56 -10.80
CA GLU A 284 9.27 3.90 -12.19
C GLU A 284 8.43 5.09 -12.66
N LEU A 285 7.12 5.09 -12.39
CA LEU A 285 6.25 6.21 -12.72
C LEU A 285 6.72 7.51 -12.05
N LEU A 286 7.08 7.46 -10.77
CA LEU A 286 7.55 8.63 -10.01
C LEU A 286 8.87 9.17 -10.55
N HIS A 287 9.80 8.27 -10.87
CA HIS A 287 11.11 8.62 -11.41
C HIS A 287 10.99 9.22 -12.82
N LEU A 288 10.27 8.55 -13.71
CA LEU A 288 10.02 9.03 -15.07
C LEU A 288 9.17 10.32 -15.07
N GLY A 289 8.31 10.48 -14.07
CA GLY A 289 7.53 11.68 -13.80
C GLY A 289 8.35 12.88 -13.33
N GLY A 290 9.65 12.74 -13.09
CA GLY A 290 10.58 13.86 -12.87
C GLY A 290 11.32 13.86 -11.53
N ARG A 291 10.99 12.96 -10.59
CA ARG A 291 11.70 12.86 -9.32
C ARG A 291 13.03 12.13 -9.49
N SER A 292 14.02 12.51 -8.68
CA SER A 292 15.23 11.71 -8.56
C SER A 292 14.89 10.33 -7.98
N LEU A 293 15.67 9.30 -8.33
CA LEU A 293 15.41 7.94 -7.83
C LEU A 293 15.42 7.89 -6.30
N ALA A 294 16.38 8.57 -5.66
CA ALA A 294 16.47 8.67 -4.20
C ALA A 294 15.23 9.36 -3.59
N HIS A 295 14.72 10.42 -4.22
CA HIS A 295 13.51 11.10 -3.78
C HIS A 295 12.28 10.17 -3.84
N ALA A 296 12.09 9.49 -4.97
CA ALA A 296 10.96 8.58 -5.15
C ALA A 296 11.01 7.43 -4.14
N VAL A 297 12.19 6.85 -3.89
CA VAL A 297 12.39 5.81 -2.87
C VAL A 297 12.07 6.33 -1.46
N LEU A 298 12.58 7.50 -1.05
CA LEU A 298 12.32 8.07 0.28
C LEU A 298 10.87 8.54 0.48
N MET A 299 10.15 8.81 -0.61
CA MET A 299 8.72 9.10 -0.56
C MET A 299 7.90 7.81 -0.31
N MET A 300 8.28 6.69 -0.94
CA MET A 300 7.59 5.41 -0.78
C MET A 300 7.98 4.67 0.51
N ILE A 301 9.26 4.73 0.91
CA ILE A 301 9.82 4.13 2.13
C ILE A 301 10.42 5.25 2.99
N PRO A 302 9.58 6.07 3.65
CA PRO A 302 10.07 7.15 4.50
C PRO A 302 10.71 6.62 5.80
N GLU A 303 11.67 7.38 6.31
CA GLU A 303 12.18 7.20 7.68
C GLU A 303 11.08 7.51 8.70
N ALA A 304 11.10 6.84 9.86
CA ALA A 304 10.19 7.17 10.97
C ALA A 304 10.51 8.59 11.49
N TRP A 305 9.64 9.55 11.18
CA TRP A 305 9.91 10.99 11.37
C TRP A 305 9.02 11.63 12.44
N GLU A 306 7.83 11.06 12.67
CA GLU A 306 6.77 11.64 13.49
C GLU A 306 7.24 11.85 14.94
N ASN A 307 7.82 10.78 15.52
CA ASN A 307 8.29 10.74 16.90
C ASN A 307 9.81 10.99 17.03
N HIS A 308 10.50 11.39 15.96
CA HIS A 308 11.96 11.54 15.96
C HIS A 308 12.41 12.91 16.49
N ALA A 309 12.65 13.00 17.80
CA ALA A 309 12.95 14.27 18.49
C ALA A 309 14.25 14.97 18.01
N GLU A 310 15.23 14.23 17.50
CA GLU A 310 16.54 14.78 17.07
C GLU A 310 16.58 15.15 15.57
N MET A 311 15.47 14.99 14.84
CA MET A 311 15.42 15.28 13.40
C MET A 311 15.40 16.78 13.16
N SER A 312 16.16 17.25 12.16
CA SER A 312 16.15 18.67 11.80
C SER A 312 14.75 19.12 11.33
N PRO A 313 14.35 20.38 11.58
CA PRO A 313 13.05 20.89 11.15
C PRO A 313 12.81 20.77 9.64
N GLU A 314 13.84 21.00 8.83
CA GLU A 314 13.78 20.95 7.38
C GLU A 314 13.52 19.52 6.88
N ARG A 315 14.22 18.54 7.45
CA ARG A 315 14.01 17.12 7.15
C ARG A 315 12.62 16.65 7.60
N ARG A 316 12.17 17.11 8.77
CA ARG A 316 10.81 16.83 9.26
C ARG A 316 9.76 17.42 8.32
N ALA A 317 9.95 18.66 7.85
CA ALA A 317 9.04 19.32 6.92
C ALA A 317 8.98 18.58 5.56
N PHE A 318 10.12 18.06 5.08
CA PHE A 318 10.15 17.21 3.89
C PHE A 318 9.24 15.97 4.06
N TYR A 319 9.40 15.21 5.15
CA TYR A 319 8.57 14.01 5.36
C TYR A 319 7.10 14.34 5.67
N GLU A 320 6.83 15.38 6.47
CA GLU A 320 5.46 15.83 6.77
C GLU A 320 4.73 16.22 5.48
N PHE A 321 5.39 16.94 4.56
CA PHE A 321 4.81 17.27 3.26
C PHE A 321 4.52 16.02 2.42
N HIS A 322 5.47 15.10 2.30
CA HIS A 322 5.30 13.90 1.49
C HIS A 322 4.25 12.94 2.07
N SER A 323 4.04 12.93 3.39
CA SER A 323 2.96 12.16 4.02
C SER A 323 1.55 12.60 3.59
N THR A 324 1.41 13.83 3.05
CA THR A 324 0.13 14.31 2.47
C THR A 324 -0.11 13.84 1.02
N LEU A 325 0.93 13.29 0.37
CA LEU A 325 0.90 12.84 -1.02
C LEU A 325 0.76 11.32 -1.14
N MET A 326 1.46 10.59 -0.28
CA MET A 326 1.60 9.15 -0.40
C MET A 326 1.78 8.52 0.99
N GLU A 327 0.98 7.49 1.22
CA GLU A 327 1.14 6.58 2.34
C GLU A 327 2.41 5.74 2.19
N PRO A 328 3.10 5.41 3.30
CA PRO A 328 4.23 4.50 3.26
C PRO A 328 3.85 3.12 2.69
N TRP A 329 4.72 2.58 1.84
CA TRP A 329 4.68 1.19 1.41
C TRP A 329 5.41 0.37 2.47
N ASP A 330 4.64 -0.07 3.48
CA ASP A 330 5.18 -0.64 4.72
C ASP A 330 5.38 -2.15 4.63
N GLY A 331 6.17 -2.68 5.56
CA GLY A 331 6.53 -4.10 5.66
C GLY A 331 8.04 -4.32 5.68
N PRO A 332 8.51 -5.54 6.00
CA PRO A 332 9.94 -5.85 5.96
C PRO A 332 10.50 -5.62 4.57
N ALA A 333 11.51 -4.79 4.42
CA ALA A 333 12.07 -4.50 3.10
C ALA A 333 13.57 -4.22 3.16
N CYS A 334 14.31 -4.87 2.28
CA CYS A 334 15.63 -4.43 1.83
C CYS A 334 15.53 -4.25 0.32
N VAL A 335 15.43 -3.00 -0.13
CA VAL A 335 15.23 -2.65 -1.53
C VAL A 335 16.57 -2.17 -2.09
N VAL A 336 17.15 -2.94 -3.00
CA VAL A 336 18.20 -2.46 -3.90
C VAL A 336 17.52 -1.78 -5.07
N PHE A 337 18.01 -0.59 -5.46
CA PHE A 337 17.45 0.15 -6.57
C PHE A 337 18.54 0.74 -7.48
N THR A 338 18.25 0.87 -8.77
CA THR A 338 19.16 1.48 -9.74
C THR A 338 18.44 2.02 -10.99
N ASP A 339 18.97 3.09 -11.57
CA ASP A 339 18.62 3.59 -12.92
C ASP A 339 19.73 3.32 -13.96
N GLY A 340 20.71 2.48 -13.62
CA GLY A 340 21.90 2.21 -14.43
C GLY A 340 23.00 3.28 -14.32
N THR A 341 22.76 4.42 -13.66
CA THR A 341 23.79 5.45 -13.37
C THR A 341 24.11 5.49 -11.87
N ARG A 342 23.07 5.39 -11.06
CA ARG A 342 23.12 5.34 -9.60
C ARG A 342 22.66 3.97 -9.14
N ILE A 343 23.25 3.48 -8.07
CA ILE A 343 22.84 2.24 -7.42
C ILE A 343 22.82 2.44 -5.92
N GLY A 344 21.76 2.00 -5.28
CA GLY A 344 21.56 2.23 -3.87
C GLY A 344 20.76 1.14 -3.21
N ALA A 345 20.64 1.27 -1.90
CA ALA A 345 19.78 0.43 -1.11
C ALA A 345 19.20 1.16 0.08
N VAL A 346 17.98 0.80 0.45
CA VAL A 346 17.29 1.30 1.63
C VAL A 346 16.66 0.12 2.37
N LEU A 347 16.58 0.25 3.69
CA LEU A 347 15.79 -0.65 4.52
C LEU A 347 14.43 -0.03 4.82
N ASP A 348 13.45 -0.87 5.13
CA ASP A 348 12.20 -0.42 5.73
C ASP A 348 12.45 0.38 7.02
N ARG A 349 11.41 1.10 7.45
CA ARG A 349 11.46 1.98 8.62
C ARG A 349 11.91 1.29 9.92
N ASN A 350 11.70 -0.03 10.02
CA ASN A 350 12.02 -0.85 11.19
C ASN A 350 13.36 -1.61 11.00
N GLY A 351 13.86 -1.69 9.77
CA GLY A 351 15.08 -2.41 9.39
C GLY A 351 14.98 -3.91 9.65
N LEU A 352 13.89 -4.52 9.20
CA LEU A 352 13.55 -5.93 9.47
C LEU A 352 14.36 -6.91 8.62
N ARG A 353 15.06 -6.41 7.58
CA ARG A 353 15.87 -7.23 6.68
C ARG A 353 17.36 -6.86 6.76
N PRO A 354 18.26 -7.85 6.65
CA PRO A 354 19.69 -7.59 6.73
C PRO A 354 20.22 -6.98 5.44
N SER A 355 21.15 -6.04 5.57
CA SER A 355 21.95 -5.54 4.46
C SER A 355 23.34 -5.09 4.94
N ARG A 356 24.37 -5.57 4.26
CA ARG A 356 25.78 -5.34 4.58
C ARG A 356 26.51 -4.86 3.34
N TYR A 357 27.51 -3.99 3.51
CA TYR A 357 28.31 -3.49 2.40
C TYR A 357 29.81 -3.45 2.71
N TRP A 358 30.61 -3.55 1.66
CA TRP A 358 32.06 -3.43 1.63
C TRP A 358 32.47 -2.48 0.51
N VAL A 359 33.52 -1.72 0.77
CA VAL A 359 34.19 -0.86 -0.20
C VAL A 359 35.68 -1.16 -0.13
N THR A 360 36.29 -1.43 -1.27
CA THR A 360 37.73 -1.66 -1.41
C THR A 360 38.46 -0.39 -1.88
N ASP A 361 39.78 -0.37 -1.76
CA ASP A 361 40.63 0.76 -2.14
C ASP A 361 40.68 1.02 -3.65
N ASP A 362 40.49 -0.01 -4.47
CA ASP A 362 40.32 0.08 -5.93
C ASP A 362 38.91 0.51 -6.38
N GLY A 363 38.00 0.75 -5.43
CA GLY A 363 36.68 1.31 -5.66
C GLY A 363 35.58 0.29 -5.97
N LEU A 364 35.80 -1.01 -5.73
CA LEU A 364 34.72 -2.00 -5.75
C LEU A 364 33.77 -1.77 -4.56
N VAL A 365 32.47 -1.81 -4.84
CA VAL A 365 31.40 -1.71 -3.86
C VAL A 365 30.55 -2.97 -3.98
N VAL A 366 30.46 -3.70 -2.86
CA VAL A 366 29.64 -4.92 -2.76
C VAL A 366 28.62 -4.70 -1.67
N MET A 367 27.35 -4.91 -1.96
CA MET A 367 26.28 -4.95 -0.98
C MET A 367 25.54 -6.27 -1.11
N ALA A 368 25.24 -6.91 0.00
CA ALA A 368 24.39 -8.09 0.00
C ALA A 368 23.56 -8.23 1.28
N SER A 369 22.54 -9.08 1.21
CA SER A 369 21.79 -9.53 2.39
C SER A 369 22.66 -10.29 3.40
N GLU A 370 23.81 -10.83 2.97
CA GLU A 370 24.74 -11.58 3.81
C GLU A 370 26.20 -11.12 3.69
N VAL A 371 27.04 -11.66 4.58
CA VAL A 371 28.50 -11.52 4.52
C VAL A 371 29.11 -12.71 3.78
N GLY A 372 30.21 -12.49 3.06
CA GLY A 372 30.94 -13.57 2.39
C GLY A 372 30.39 -13.98 1.03
N VAL A 373 29.57 -13.13 0.38
CA VAL A 373 29.11 -13.38 -1.00
C VAL A 373 30.23 -13.31 -2.04
N LEU A 374 31.35 -12.67 -1.69
CA LEU A 374 32.57 -12.60 -2.49
C LEU A 374 33.79 -12.77 -1.58
N ASP A 375 34.82 -13.44 -2.09
CA ASP A 375 36.11 -13.59 -1.42
C ASP A 375 36.97 -12.34 -1.71
N LEU A 376 36.86 -11.34 -0.84
CA LEU A 376 37.61 -10.08 -0.92
C LEU A 376 38.84 -10.15 -0.01
N ASP A 377 40.01 -9.73 -0.50
CA ASP A 377 41.20 -9.59 0.34
C ASP A 377 40.95 -8.56 1.45
N PRO A 378 40.96 -8.95 2.74
CA PRO A 378 40.73 -8.03 3.85
C PRO A 378 41.67 -6.83 3.88
N ALA A 379 42.86 -6.93 3.28
CA ALA A 379 43.82 -5.83 3.20
C ALA A 379 43.35 -4.67 2.28
N THR A 380 42.49 -4.97 1.29
CA THR A 380 41.96 -3.98 0.33
C THR A 380 40.72 -3.26 0.85
N VAL A 381 40.05 -3.79 1.88
CA VAL A 381 38.77 -3.25 2.38
C VAL A 381 38.98 -1.96 3.16
N VAL A 382 38.53 -0.83 2.61
CA VAL A 382 38.62 0.50 3.24
C VAL A 382 37.40 0.88 4.07
N ARG A 383 36.21 0.35 3.74
CA ARG A 383 34.97 0.58 4.49
C ARG A 383 34.15 -0.70 4.54
N LYS A 384 33.60 -1.01 5.71
CA LYS A 384 32.65 -2.10 5.92
C LYS A 384 31.52 -1.62 6.83
N GLY A 385 30.29 -1.92 6.48
CA GLY A 385 29.13 -1.46 7.25
C GLY A 385 27.89 -2.33 7.12
N ARG A 386 26.83 -1.87 7.77
CA ARG A 386 25.47 -2.37 7.62
C ARG A 386 24.54 -1.19 7.37
N LEU A 387 23.50 -1.40 6.59
CA LEU A 387 22.42 -0.41 6.51
C LEU A 387 21.67 -0.37 7.84
N GLN A 388 21.17 0.81 8.18
CA GLN A 388 20.42 1.08 9.40
C GLN A 388 19.00 1.51 9.01
N PRO A 389 17.98 1.23 9.85
CA PRO A 389 16.62 1.73 9.61
C PRO A 389 16.64 3.23 9.31
N GLY A 390 15.88 3.63 8.29
CA GLY A 390 15.78 5.03 7.87
C GLY A 390 16.98 5.59 7.11
N ARG A 391 18.12 4.89 6.99
CA ARG A 391 19.29 5.38 6.22
C ARG A 391 19.37 4.78 4.83
N MET A 392 19.72 5.61 3.85
CA MET A 392 19.97 5.23 2.46
C MET A 392 21.46 5.07 2.20
N PHE A 393 21.81 3.98 1.52
CA PHE A 393 23.11 3.84 0.86
C PHE A 393 22.95 4.21 -0.61
N LEU A 394 23.81 5.08 -1.15
CA LEU A 394 23.76 5.47 -2.57
C LEU A 394 25.17 5.63 -3.13
N ALA A 395 25.46 4.93 -4.22
CA ALA A 395 26.66 5.10 -5.04
C ALA A 395 26.27 5.73 -6.38
N ASP A 396 26.93 6.83 -6.73
CA ASP A 396 26.79 7.48 -8.04
C ASP A 396 28.04 7.17 -8.88
N LEU A 397 27.84 6.40 -9.95
CA LEU A 397 28.94 5.96 -10.82
C LEU A 397 29.40 7.06 -11.78
N ALA A 398 28.54 8.06 -12.05
CA ALA A 398 28.93 9.22 -12.83
C ALA A 398 29.80 10.18 -12.00
N GLU A 399 29.46 10.38 -10.72
CA GLU A 399 30.27 11.19 -9.79
C GLU A 399 31.43 10.41 -9.16
N LYS A 400 31.48 9.08 -9.35
CA LYS A 400 32.54 8.18 -8.86
C LYS A 400 32.68 8.17 -7.34
N ARG A 401 31.57 8.28 -6.61
CA ARG A 401 31.56 8.34 -5.14
C ARG A 401 30.31 7.76 -4.54
N ILE A 402 30.41 7.45 -3.25
CA ILE A 402 29.26 7.18 -2.39
C ILE A 402 28.74 8.52 -1.87
N ILE A 403 27.44 8.76 -2.01
CA ILE A 403 26.74 9.93 -1.50
C ILE A 403 26.22 9.56 -0.10
N GLU A 404 26.59 10.35 0.92
CA GLU A 404 26.19 10.04 2.29
C GLU A 404 24.71 10.39 2.53
N ASP A 405 24.05 9.61 3.40
CA ASP A 405 22.62 9.73 3.73
C ASP A 405 22.19 11.16 4.10
N ASP A 406 23.01 11.85 4.90
CA ASP A 406 22.73 13.21 5.34
C ASP A 406 22.83 14.23 4.19
N GLU A 407 23.71 14.00 3.20
CA GLU A 407 23.81 14.83 1.99
C GLU A 407 22.56 14.66 1.11
N ILE A 408 22.12 13.42 0.90
CA ILE A 408 20.91 13.10 0.12
C ILE A 408 19.71 13.81 0.74
N LYS A 409 19.47 13.58 2.04
CA LYS A 409 18.29 14.10 2.73
C LYS A 409 18.33 15.62 2.90
N ALA A 410 19.50 16.20 3.13
CA ALA A 410 19.63 17.65 3.22
C ALA A 410 19.38 18.32 1.88
N GLY A 411 19.87 17.73 0.77
CA GLY A 411 19.56 18.20 -0.59
C GLY A 411 18.05 18.16 -0.86
N LEU A 412 17.42 17.00 -0.65
CA LEU A 412 15.98 16.82 -0.88
C LEU A 412 15.11 17.71 0.01
N ALA A 413 15.51 17.94 1.26
CA ALA A 413 14.80 18.84 2.16
C ALA A 413 14.95 20.33 1.77
N ALA A 414 16.00 20.67 1.02
CA ALA A 414 16.25 22.02 0.52
C ALA A 414 15.70 22.28 -0.90
N ASP A 415 15.21 21.24 -1.59
CA ASP A 415 14.69 21.35 -2.96
C ASP A 415 13.47 22.27 -3.08
N ALA A 416 12.69 22.42 -2.00
CA ALA A 416 11.54 23.30 -1.93
C ALA A 416 11.34 23.84 -0.50
N PRO A 417 10.65 24.99 -0.33
CA PRO A 417 10.33 25.54 0.99
C PRO A 417 9.14 24.81 1.61
N TYR A 418 9.34 23.53 1.98
CA TYR A 418 8.28 22.67 2.50
C TYR A 418 7.64 23.22 3.78
N ASP A 419 8.42 23.87 4.64
CA ASP A 419 7.95 24.50 5.86
C ASP A 419 6.96 25.64 5.58
N GLU A 420 7.25 26.49 4.58
CA GLU A 420 6.34 27.55 4.14
C GLU A 420 5.05 26.97 3.56
N TRP A 421 5.17 25.91 2.76
CA TRP A 421 4.02 25.23 2.16
C TRP A 421 3.11 24.65 3.24
N LEU A 422 3.69 23.89 4.18
CA LEU A 422 2.98 23.32 5.31
C LEU A 422 2.33 24.40 6.17
N HIS A 423 3.02 25.52 6.45
CA HIS A 423 2.46 26.62 7.23
C HIS A 423 1.24 27.27 6.56
N ALA A 424 1.26 27.40 5.23
CA ALA A 424 0.19 28.03 4.47
C ALA A 424 -0.98 27.08 4.17
N GLY A 425 -0.71 25.79 3.99
CA GLY A 425 -1.70 24.80 3.53
C GLY A 425 -2.32 23.99 4.66
N LEU A 426 -1.51 23.52 5.60
CA LEU A 426 -1.87 22.45 6.53
C LEU A 426 -2.58 22.99 7.77
N VAL A 427 -3.83 22.56 7.98
CA VAL A 427 -4.62 22.96 9.16
C VAL A 427 -4.56 21.84 10.18
N ARG A 428 -4.32 22.17 11.46
CA ARG A 428 -4.33 21.18 12.55
C ARG A 428 -5.62 21.27 13.34
N LEU A 429 -6.25 20.13 13.63
CA LEU A 429 -7.55 20.04 14.32
C LEU A 429 -7.56 20.70 15.71
N ASP A 430 -6.45 20.65 16.43
CA ASP A 430 -6.27 21.27 17.75
C ASP A 430 -6.32 22.80 17.72
N LYS A 431 -5.97 23.41 16.58
CA LYS A 431 -5.97 24.87 16.38
C LYS A 431 -7.33 25.42 15.95
N LEU A 432 -8.30 24.56 15.60
CA LEU A 432 -9.64 24.99 15.23
C LEU A 432 -10.43 25.50 16.45
N PRO A 433 -11.32 26.49 16.28
CA PRO A 433 -12.05 27.12 17.37
C PRO A 433 -12.87 26.09 18.17
N VAL A 434 -12.85 26.22 19.50
CA VAL A 434 -13.61 25.36 20.41
C VAL A 434 -15.11 25.51 20.14
N ARG A 435 -15.85 24.41 20.19
CA ARG A 435 -17.31 24.35 20.03
C ARG A 435 -17.99 23.98 21.34
N GLU A 436 -19.28 24.26 21.45
CA GLU A 436 -20.05 23.93 22.65
C GLU A 436 -20.28 22.42 22.77
N HIS A 437 -19.94 21.87 23.93
CA HIS A 437 -20.17 20.47 24.25
C HIS A 437 -21.66 20.22 24.54
N VAL A 438 -22.29 19.30 23.83
CA VAL A 438 -23.71 18.96 23.99
C VAL A 438 -23.87 17.76 24.91
N VAL A 439 -24.59 17.98 26.01
CA VAL A 439 -24.86 16.95 27.01
C VAL A 439 -26.25 16.34 26.81
N HIS A 440 -26.31 15.01 26.72
CA HIS A 440 -27.57 14.29 26.61
C HIS A 440 -28.07 13.76 27.96
N THR A 441 -29.40 13.63 28.07
CA THR A 441 -30.02 13.05 29.27
C THR A 441 -29.92 11.52 29.26
N HIS A 442 -29.84 10.90 30.44
CA HIS A 442 -29.81 9.43 30.59
C HIS A 442 -30.89 8.72 29.74
N ARG A 443 -32.14 9.20 29.79
CA ARG A 443 -33.25 8.61 29.02
C ARG A 443 -33.00 8.65 27.50
N SER A 444 -32.35 9.72 27.02
CA SER A 444 -31.96 9.83 25.61
C SER A 444 -30.87 8.83 25.24
N VAL A 445 -29.83 8.72 26.09
CA VAL A 445 -28.71 7.80 25.88
C VAL A 445 -29.20 6.34 25.90
N THR A 446 -30.00 5.95 26.89
CA THR A 446 -30.56 4.59 26.97
C THR A 446 -31.45 4.24 25.79
N ARG A 447 -32.24 5.18 25.27
CA ARG A 447 -33.05 4.94 24.07
C ARG A 447 -32.15 4.64 22.86
N ARG A 448 -31.10 5.42 22.65
CA ARG A 448 -30.15 5.21 21.54
C ARG A 448 -29.36 3.91 21.73
N GLN A 449 -28.91 3.61 22.94
CA GLN A 449 -28.29 2.33 23.29
C GLN A 449 -29.14 1.14 22.85
N GLN A 450 -30.45 1.19 23.09
CA GLN A 450 -31.37 0.13 22.67
C GLN A 450 -31.47 0.00 21.13
N ILE A 451 -31.50 1.13 20.41
CA ILE A 451 -31.53 1.13 18.93
C ILE A 451 -30.29 0.44 18.36
N PHE A 452 -29.12 0.72 18.93
CA PHE A 452 -27.84 0.15 18.49
C PHE A 452 -27.46 -1.15 19.22
N GLY A 453 -28.41 -1.78 19.91
CA GLY A 453 -28.22 -3.08 20.55
C GLY A 453 -27.21 -3.14 21.70
N TYR A 454 -26.91 -2.02 22.37
CA TYR A 454 -26.04 -2.02 23.55
C TYR A 454 -26.66 -2.85 24.68
N THR A 455 -25.84 -3.72 25.25
CA THR A 455 -26.19 -4.56 26.39
C THR A 455 -25.53 -4.07 27.68
N GLU A 456 -26.12 -4.40 28.82
CA GLU A 456 -25.53 -4.10 30.14
C GLU A 456 -24.15 -4.76 30.31
N GLU A 457 -23.94 -5.93 29.69
CA GLU A 457 -22.66 -6.62 29.69
C GLU A 457 -21.59 -5.81 28.93
N GLU A 458 -21.88 -5.32 27.72
CA GLU A 458 -20.95 -4.46 26.97
C GLU A 458 -20.63 -3.16 27.73
N LEU A 459 -21.63 -2.52 28.35
CA LEU A 459 -21.41 -1.32 29.16
C LEU A 459 -20.46 -1.60 30.35
N ARG A 460 -20.66 -2.73 31.05
CA ARG A 460 -19.92 -3.09 32.26
C ARG A 460 -18.55 -3.70 31.99
N VAL A 461 -18.44 -4.56 30.97
CA VAL A 461 -17.26 -5.40 30.70
C VAL A 461 -16.37 -4.77 29.62
N LEU A 462 -16.93 -3.98 28.70
CA LEU A 462 -16.16 -3.34 27.63
C LEU A 462 -15.94 -1.85 27.89
N LEU A 463 -17.01 -1.04 27.93
CA LEU A 463 -16.88 0.41 27.99
C LEU A 463 -16.36 0.93 29.33
N ALA A 464 -16.89 0.45 30.45
CA ALA A 464 -16.46 0.92 31.77
C ALA A 464 -14.97 0.64 32.06
N PRO A 465 -14.40 -0.53 31.71
CA PRO A 465 -12.95 -0.75 31.84
C PRO A 465 -12.13 0.19 30.96
N MET A 466 -12.51 0.40 29.69
CA MET A 466 -11.82 1.33 28.79
C MET A 466 -11.82 2.76 29.33
N ALA A 467 -12.99 3.25 29.76
CA ALA A 467 -13.13 4.58 30.34
C ALA A 467 -12.41 4.74 31.69
N ARG A 468 -12.16 3.65 32.43
CA ARG A 468 -11.39 3.69 33.68
C ARG A 468 -9.89 3.67 33.45
N GLN A 469 -9.40 2.78 32.59
CA GLN A 469 -7.98 2.43 32.49
C GLN A 469 -7.27 3.04 31.26
N ALA A 470 -8.03 3.62 30.33
CA ALA A 470 -7.52 4.05 29.03
C ALA A 470 -6.82 2.92 28.24
N ALA A 471 -7.31 1.70 28.44
CA ALA A 471 -6.83 0.48 27.81
C ALA A 471 -8.01 -0.47 27.58
N GLU A 472 -7.92 -1.29 26.53
CA GLU A 472 -8.90 -2.33 26.22
C GLU A 472 -9.02 -3.35 27.37
N PRO A 473 -10.23 -3.86 27.67
CA PRO A 473 -10.41 -4.91 28.67
C PRO A 473 -9.65 -6.19 28.30
N ILE A 474 -9.18 -6.90 29.32
CA ILE A 474 -8.54 -8.20 29.16
C ILE A 474 -9.51 -9.29 29.63
N GLY A 475 -9.75 -10.27 28.75
CA GLY A 475 -10.47 -11.51 29.05
C GLY A 475 -9.56 -12.74 29.05
N SER A 476 -10.15 -13.91 29.30
CA SER A 476 -9.47 -15.22 29.19
C SER A 476 -10.45 -16.27 28.63
N MET A 477 -9.94 -17.47 28.32
CA MET A 477 -10.63 -18.54 27.58
C MET A 477 -10.84 -18.24 26.08
N GLY A 478 -11.20 -19.27 25.32
CA GLY A 478 -11.56 -19.12 23.90
C GLY A 478 -13.01 -18.66 23.73
N THR A 479 -13.35 -18.16 22.53
CA THR A 479 -14.74 -17.85 22.18
C THR A 479 -15.52 -19.15 21.94
N ASP A 480 -16.58 -19.37 22.72
CA ASP A 480 -17.51 -20.50 22.58
C ASP A 480 -18.83 -20.10 21.91
N SER A 481 -18.96 -18.82 21.52
CA SER A 481 -20.11 -18.32 20.77
C SER A 481 -20.05 -18.79 19.30
N PRO A 482 -21.20 -19.08 18.66
CA PRO A 482 -21.26 -19.33 17.22
C PRO A 482 -20.66 -18.17 16.42
N ILE A 483 -20.08 -18.46 15.25
CA ILE A 483 -19.74 -17.43 14.26
C ILE A 483 -21.00 -16.65 13.87
N ALA A 484 -20.84 -15.39 13.44
CA ALA A 484 -21.97 -14.49 13.23
C ALA A 484 -23.06 -15.08 12.34
N ALA A 485 -22.67 -15.65 11.20
CA ALA A 485 -23.57 -16.28 10.24
C ALA A 485 -24.33 -17.53 10.75
N LEU A 486 -23.94 -18.10 11.90
CA LEU A 486 -24.62 -19.24 12.55
C LEU A 486 -25.34 -18.84 13.84
N SER A 487 -25.28 -17.57 14.22
CA SER A 487 -25.89 -17.07 15.46
C SER A 487 -27.41 -17.08 15.35
N GLY A 488 -28.09 -17.58 16.38
CA GLY A 488 -29.54 -17.44 16.53
C GLY A 488 -29.97 -16.09 17.13
N ARG A 489 -29.01 -15.18 17.37
CA ARG A 489 -29.22 -13.81 17.87
C ARG A 489 -28.69 -12.81 16.85
N PRO A 490 -29.29 -11.62 16.73
CA PRO A 490 -28.75 -10.54 15.89
C PRO A 490 -27.29 -10.26 16.23
N ARG A 491 -26.45 -10.13 15.21
CA ARG A 491 -25.03 -9.76 15.33
C ARG A 491 -24.80 -8.42 14.64
N LEU A 492 -23.70 -7.76 15.00
CA LEU A 492 -23.29 -6.55 14.29
C LEU A 492 -22.58 -6.96 13.01
N LEU A 493 -22.66 -6.12 11.97
CA LEU A 493 -21.93 -6.39 10.72
C LEU A 493 -20.42 -6.56 10.95
N PHE A 494 -19.85 -5.88 11.95
CA PHE A 494 -18.45 -6.04 12.35
C PHE A 494 -18.08 -7.50 12.68
N ASP A 495 -19.01 -8.28 13.26
CA ASP A 495 -18.76 -9.68 13.67
C ASP A 495 -18.56 -10.65 12.50
N TYR A 496 -18.94 -10.25 11.28
CA TYR A 496 -18.73 -11.03 10.07
C TYR A 496 -17.31 -10.92 9.53
N PHE A 497 -16.47 -10.05 10.10
CA PHE A 497 -15.09 -9.84 9.68
C PHE A 497 -14.11 -10.35 10.73
N SER A 498 -13.05 -11.01 10.27
CA SER A 498 -11.94 -11.45 11.11
C SER A 498 -10.68 -10.66 10.75
N GLN A 499 -9.94 -10.21 11.77
CA GLN A 499 -8.65 -9.52 11.58
C GLN A 499 -7.63 -10.51 11.01
N LEU A 500 -6.99 -10.15 9.91
CA LEU A 500 -5.80 -10.88 9.45
C LEU A 500 -4.61 -10.55 10.35
N PHE A 501 -3.65 -11.47 10.44
CA PHE A 501 -2.41 -11.28 11.17
C PHE A 501 -1.25 -11.92 10.42
N ALA A 502 -0.06 -11.37 10.63
CA ALA A 502 1.17 -11.84 10.02
C ALA A 502 1.62 -13.16 10.64
N GLN A 503 1.98 -14.13 9.81
CA GLN A 503 2.55 -15.40 10.26
C GLN A 503 3.59 -15.91 9.26
N VAL A 504 4.81 -16.15 9.73
CA VAL A 504 5.98 -16.61 8.95
C VAL A 504 6.49 -15.60 7.92
N THR A 505 5.66 -15.11 7.02
CA THR A 505 6.06 -14.29 5.85
C THR A 505 6.63 -12.94 6.27
N ASN A 506 5.95 -12.27 7.20
CA ASN A 506 6.40 -11.05 7.87
C ASN A 506 6.23 -11.14 9.40
N PRO A 507 7.02 -10.40 10.19
CA PRO A 507 6.86 -10.35 11.64
C PRO A 507 5.83 -9.29 12.07
N PRO A 508 5.04 -9.55 13.14
CA PRO A 508 4.29 -8.49 13.80
C PRO A 508 5.21 -7.50 14.52
N LEU A 509 4.71 -6.30 14.78
CA LEU A 509 5.42 -5.23 15.48
C LEU A 509 5.00 -5.17 16.96
N ASP A 510 5.94 -4.82 17.86
CA ASP A 510 5.62 -4.53 19.26
C ASP A 510 5.19 -3.05 19.41
N ALA A 511 3.88 -2.82 19.34
CA ALA A 511 3.27 -1.49 19.47
C ALA A 511 3.62 -0.72 20.75
N ILE A 512 4.18 -1.37 21.78
CA ILE A 512 4.53 -0.73 23.05
C ILE A 512 6.02 -0.42 23.10
N ARG A 513 6.88 -1.37 22.73
CA ARG A 513 8.34 -1.20 22.80
C ARG A 513 8.91 -0.45 21.62
N GLU A 514 8.23 -0.49 20.48
CA GLU A 514 8.64 0.10 19.22
C GLU A 514 7.73 1.29 18.86
N GLU A 515 7.18 1.98 19.85
CA GLU A 515 6.25 3.11 19.63
C GLU A 515 6.84 4.23 18.75
N LEU A 516 8.17 4.43 18.80
CA LEU A 516 8.89 5.43 18.00
C LEU A 516 8.71 5.28 16.50
N VAL A 517 8.54 4.04 16.01
CA VAL A 517 8.31 3.75 14.60
C VAL A 517 6.84 3.72 14.23
N THR A 518 5.91 4.02 15.16
CA THR A 518 4.47 3.98 14.90
C THR A 518 3.84 5.37 14.80
N SER A 519 2.77 5.49 14.03
CA SER A 519 1.98 6.72 13.93
C SER A 519 0.49 6.46 13.79
N LEU A 520 -0.29 7.15 14.63
CA LEU A 520 -1.75 7.21 14.59
C LEU A 520 -2.25 8.53 13.99
N ALA A 521 -1.35 9.40 13.52
CA ALA A 521 -1.74 10.62 12.84
C ALA A 521 -2.12 10.33 11.38
N GLY A 522 -3.10 11.06 10.87
CA GLY A 522 -3.53 11.02 9.48
C GLY A 522 -3.99 12.39 8.99
N THR A 523 -4.42 12.46 7.74
CA THR A 523 -4.95 13.68 7.14
C THR A 523 -6.35 13.46 6.54
N ILE A 524 -7.14 14.52 6.52
CA ILE A 524 -8.48 14.57 5.92
C ILE A 524 -8.47 15.68 4.88
N GLY A 525 -8.71 15.34 3.63
CA GLY A 525 -8.88 16.33 2.58
C GLY A 525 -8.66 15.77 1.18
N PRO A 526 -8.71 16.65 0.16
CA PRO A 526 -8.40 16.26 -1.20
C PRO A 526 -6.90 16.03 -1.37
N GLU A 527 -6.55 15.07 -2.21
CA GLU A 527 -5.23 14.89 -2.78
C GLU A 527 -5.10 15.66 -4.11
N THR A 528 -3.86 15.90 -4.53
CA THR A 528 -3.52 16.52 -5.81
C THR A 528 -2.81 15.54 -6.73
N ASN A 529 -2.41 16.00 -7.93
CA ASN A 529 -1.60 15.19 -8.84
C ASN A 529 -0.31 14.70 -8.14
N LEU A 530 -0.10 13.38 -8.13
CA LEU A 530 1.06 12.76 -7.49
C LEU A 530 2.39 13.18 -8.16
N LEU A 531 2.38 13.46 -9.46
CA LEU A 531 3.59 13.79 -10.23
C LEU A 531 3.96 15.28 -10.18
N ASP A 532 3.05 16.13 -9.73
CA ASP A 532 3.24 17.58 -9.67
C ASP A 532 2.82 18.09 -8.29
N ALA A 533 3.79 18.09 -7.38
CA ALA A 533 3.60 18.47 -5.99
C ALA A 533 3.93 19.96 -5.79
N GLY A 534 3.05 20.68 -5.07
CA GLY A 534 3.26 22.09 -4.77
C GLY A 534 2.53 22.53 -3.50
N PRO A 535 2.47 23.84 -3.21
CA PRO A 535 1.88 24.37 -1.98
C PRO A 535 0.41 23.96 -1.77
N SER A 536 -0.35 23.81 -2.86
CA SER A 536 -1.76 23.40 -2.79
C SER A 536 -1.97 21.96 -2.33
N THR A 537 -0.95 21.11 -2.43
CA THR A 537 -1.00 19.68 -2.10
C THR A 537 -1.29 19.46 -0.61
N CYS A 538 -0.69 20.25 0.26
CA CYS A 538 -0.81 20.09 1.71
C CYS A 538 -2.05 20.79 2.32
N ARG A 539 -3.05 21.17 1.50
CA ARG A 539 -4.32 21.76 1.96
C ARG A 539 -5.26 20.69 2.54
N GLN A 540 -4.82 20.11 3.64
CA GLN A 540 -5.49 19.02 4.34
C GLN A 540 -5.59 19.33 5.83
N LEU A 541 -6.55 18.69 6.49
CA LEU A 541 -6.77 18.77 7.92
C LEU A 541 -6.03 17.62 8.60
N VAL A 542 -5.05 17.93 9.44
CA VAL A 542 -4.32 16.93 10.23
C VAL A 542 -5.16 16.50 11.41
N VAL A 543 -5.32 15.19 11.53
CA VAL A 543 -5.96 14.54 12.66
C VAL A 543 -4.88 13.75 13.40
N PRO A 544 -4.58 14.09 14.66
CA PRO A 544 -3.49 13.45 15.40
C PRO A 544 -3.82 12.02 15.83
N PHE A 545 -5.09 11.63 15.79
CA PHE A 545 -5.57 10.37 16.32
C PHE A 545 -6.84 9.93 15.57
N PRO A 546 -6.98 8.65 15.15
CA PRO A 546 -8.05 8.25 14.26
C PRO A 546 -9.42 8.17 14.97
N VAL A 547 -9.44 8.24 16.30
CA VAL A 547 -10.67 8.33 17.10
C VAL A 547 -10.82 9.76 17.59
N ILE A 548 -11.90 10.41 17.21
CA ILE A 548 -12.17 11.82 17.56
C ILE A 548 -13.39 11.95 18.46
N ASP A 549 -13.37 12.93 19.35
CA ASP A 549 -14.51 13.22 20.21
C ASP A 549 -15.60 14.05 19.50
N ASN A 550 -16.73 14.26 20.17
CA ASN A 550 -17.87 15.01 19.61
C ASN A 550 -17.54 16.48 19.33
N ASP A 551 -16.64 17.07 20.13
CA ASP A 551 -16.27 18.48 20.00
C ASP A 551 -15.32 18.66 18.80
N GLU A 552 -14.41 17.70 18.61
CA GLU A 552 -13.56 17.56 17.44
C GLU A 552 -14.35 17.33 16.16
N LEU A 553 -15.34 16.44 16.16
CA LEU A 553 -16.24 16.26 15.02
C LEU A 553 -16.98 17.56 14.69
N ALA A 554 -17.48 18.29 15.70
CA ALA A 554 -18.15 19.57 15.50
C ALA A 554 -17.22 20.64 14.89
N LYS A 555 -15.91 20.60 15.21
CA LYS A 555 -14.91 21.45 14.54
C LYS A 555 -14.80 21.12 13.06
N ILE A 556 -14.77 19.84 12.69
CA ILE A 556 -14.68 19.37 11.30
C ILE A 556 -15.93 19.74 10.50
N ILE A 557 -17.12 19.48 11.04
CA ILE A 557 -18.39 19.77 10.35
C ILE A 557 -18.54 21.28 10.07
N HIS A 558 -18.09 22.13 11.00
CA HIS A 558 -18.24 23.57 10.91
C HIS A 558 -16.95 24.32 10.56
N VAL A 559 -15.96 23.63 9.98
CA VAL A 559 -14.65 24.22 9.66
C VAL A 559 -14.77 25.37 8.65
N ASN A 560 -15.67 25.24 7.67
CA ASN A 560 -15.93 26.26 6.65
C ASN A 560 -17.23 27.06 6.92
N ARG A 561 -17.66 27.18 8.19
CA ARG A 561 -18.93 27.86 8.52
C ARG A 561 -18.94 29.33 8.10
N ASP A 562 -17.80 30.01 8.19
CA ASP A 562 -17.65 31.43 7.87
C ASP A 562 -17.32 31.68 6.38
N GLY A 563 -17.12 30.61 5.59
CA GLY A 563 -16.83 30.69 4.15
C GLY A 563 -15.36 30.95 3.79
N ASP A 564 -14.49 31.15 4.77
CA ASP A 564 -13.08 31.50 4.58
C ASP A 564 -12.19 30.29 4.21
N LEU A 565 -12.72 29.06 4.34
CA LEU A 565 -11.98 27.80 4.18
C LEU A 565 -12.68 26.84 3.20
N PRO A 566 -12.95 27.25 1.94
CA PRO A 566 -13.73 26.44 0.99
C PRO A 566 -13.09 25.08 0.67
N GLY A 567 -11.75 24.97 0.78
CA GLY A 567 -11.03 23.71 0.63
C GLY A 567 -11.33 22.65 1.71
N TYR A 568 -12.09 23.02 2.74
CA TYR A 568 -12.46 22.17 3.87
C TYR A 568 -13.98 22.02 4.03
N SER A 569 -14.75 22.36 2.98
CA SER A 569 -16.21 22.24 3.04
C SER A 569 -16.65 20.81 3.38
N THR A 570 -17.47 20.68 4.42
CA THR A 570 -17.98 19.40 4.91
C THR A 570 -19.43 19.22 4.51
N HIS A 571 -19.78 18.06 3.97
CA HIS A 571 -21.16 17.61 3.76
C HIS A 571 -21.49 16.49 4.74
N VAL A 572 -22.61 16.62 5.45
CA VAL A 572 -23.08 15.61 6.42
C VAL A 572 -24.17 14.78 5.76
N VAL A 573 -23.91 13.48 5.61
CA VAL A 573 -24.82 12.52 5.00
C VAL A 573 -25.60 11.81 6.10
N SER A 574 -26.92 11.73 5.93
CA SER A 574 -27.78 10.94 6.80
C SER A 574 -27.83 9.48 6.34
N GLY A 575 -27.19 8.61 7.11
CA GLY A 575 -27.17 7.15 6.96
C GLY A 575 -28.39 6.49 7.59
N LEU A 576 -29.59 7.00 7.33
CA LEU A 576 -30.85 6.44 7.82
C LEU A 576 -31.69 5.93 6.65
N TYR A 577 -32.35 4.78 6.82
CA TYR A 577 -33.22 4.17 5.80
C TYR A 577 -34.60 3.84 6.36
N ASP A 578 -35.60 3.71 5.47
CA ASP A 578 -36.96 3.32 5.84
C ASP A 578 -36.99 1.84 6.28
N VAL A 579 -37.35 1.64 7.55
CA VAL A 579 -37.27 0.32 8.18
C VAL A 579 -38.33 -0.65 7.68
N GLU A 580 -39.48 -0.17 7.17
CA GLU A 580 -40.54 -1.06 6.68
C GLU A 580 -40.18 -1.75 5.35
N GLY A 581 -39.23 -1.18 4.59
CA GLY A 581 -38.84 -1.69 3.28
C GLY A 581 -37.71 -2.73 3.27
N GLY A 582 -37.18 -3.12 4.43
CA GLY A 582 -36.19 -4.19 4.59
C GLY A 582 -34.92 -3.99 3.75
N GLY A 583 -34.34 -5.09 3.26
CA GLY A 583 -33.09 -5.07 2.47
C GLY A 583 -33.18 -4.23 1.20
N SER A 584 -34.34 -4.18 0.54
CA SER A 584 -34.53 -3.36 -0.67
C SER A 584 -34.53 -1.85 -0.37
N ALA A 585 -35.14 -1.40 0.75
CA ALA A 585 -35.07 0.00 1.15
C ALA A 585 -33.66 0.39 1.62
N LEU A 586 -32.97 -0.52 2.30
CA LEU A 586 -31.56 -0.35 2.67
C LEU A 586 -30.70 -0.16 1.42
N GLU A 587 -30.84 -1.03 0.41
CA GLU A 587 -30.13 -0.94 -0.87
C GLU A 587 -30.42 0.39 -1.59
N ALA A 588 -31.70 0.73 -1.75
CA ALA A 588 -32.11 1.95 -2.43
C ALA A 588 -31.56 3.20 -1.73
N ARG A 589 -31.58 3.23 -0.39
CA ARG A 589 -31.04 4.35 0.37
C ARG A 589 -29.53 4.46 0.23
N ILE A 590 -28.80 3.34 0.17
CA ILE A 590 -27.35 3.35 -0.07
C ILE A 590 -27.05 3.93 -1.46
N ASP A 591 -27.82 3.58 -2.48
CA ASP A 591 -27.64 4.12 -3.84
C ASP A 591 -27.94 5.63 -3.90
N GLU A 592 -29.00 6.08 -3.22
CA GLU A 592 -29.29 7.50 -3.06
C GLU A 592 -28.15 8.25 -2.36
N ILE A 593 -27.59 7.68 -1.29
CA ILE A 593 -26.46 8.25 -0.57
C ILE A 593 -25.23 8.35 -1.48
N CYS A 594 -24.94 7.30 -2.27
CA CYS A 594 -23.83 7.33 -3.22
C CYS A 594 -23.99 8.47 -4.23
N ALA A 595 -25.19 8.67 -4.78
CA ALA A 595 -25.48 9.79 -5.68
C ALA A 595 -25.42 11.16 -4.97
N GLU A 596 -25.94 11.26 -3.75
CA GLU A 596 -25.87 12.46 -2.90
C GLU A 596 -24.42 12.88 -2.65
N VAL A 597 -23.56 11.92 -2.29
CA VAL A 597 -22.13 12.16 -2.07
C VAL A 597 -21.45 12.64 -3.35
N SER A 598 -21.69 11.99 -4.49
CA SER A 598 -21.12 12.43 -5.77
C SER A 598 -21.54 13.86 -6.13
N ALA A 599 -22.81 14.22 -5.89
CA ALA A 599 -23.31 15.57 -6.08
C ALA A 599 -22.64 16.57 -5.12
N ALA A 600 -22.54 16.25 -3.83
CA ALA A 600 -21.87 17.09 -2.85
C ALA A 600 -20.40 17.36 -3.21
N ILE A 601 -19.68 16.36 -3.73
CA ILE A 601 -18.29 16.50 -4.21
C ILE A 601 -18.20 17.44 -5.41
N ALA A 602 -19.16 17.34 -6.34
CA ALA A 602 -19.28 18.24 -7.48
C ALA A 602 -19.55 19.70 -7.02
N ASP A 603 -20.39 19.87 -6.00
CA ASP A 603 -20.75 21.16 -5.41
C ASP A 603 -19.65 21.78 -4.52
N GLY A 604 -18.55 21.04 -4.28
CA GLY A 604 -17.36 21.57 -3.61
C GLY A 604 -17.05 20.96 -2.26
N ALA A 605 -17.81 19.98 -1.78
CA ALA A 605 -17.48 19.25 -0.56
C ALA A 605 -16.11 18.55 -0.70
N ARG A 606 -15.30 18.64 0.36
CA ARG A 606 -13.97 18.04 0.49
C ARG A 606 -13.86 17.11 1.69
N ILE A 607 -14.86 17.13 2.57
CA ILE A 607 -15.02 16.20 3.68
C ILE A 607 -16.45 15.68 3.64
N ILE A 608 -16.62 14.37 3.72
CA ILE A 608 -17.93 13.72 3.83
C ILE A 608 -18.02 13.10 5.23
N ALA A 609 -18.96 13.59 6.02
CA ALA A 609 -19.29 13.04 7.33
C ALA A 609 -20.48 12.09 7.19
N LEU A 610 -20.22 10.79 7.30
CA LEU A 610 -21.24 9.74 7.27
C LEU A 610 -21.80 9.58 8.68
N SER A 611 -23.10 9.87 8.88
CA SER A 611 -23.72 9.90 10.21
C SER A 611 -24.92 8.96 10.28
N ASP A 612 -24.93 8.05 11.25
CA ASP A 612 -26.09 7.24 11.63
C ASP A 612 -26.95 7.88 12.74
N ARG A 613 -26.62 9.13 13.11
CA ARG A 613 -27.33 9.89 14.16
C ARG A 613 -28.75 10.24 13.70
N ASN A 614 -29.61 10.48 14.69
CA ASN A 614 -31.01 10.91 14.53
C ASN A 614 -31.96 9.82 14.01
N SER A 615 -31.61 8.55 14.24
CA SER A 615 -32.55 7.43 14.03
C SER A 615 -33.87 7.65 14.77
N THR A 616 -34.95 7.25 14.11
CA THR A 616 -36.32 7.42 14.60
C THR A 616 -37.05 6.08 14.62
N VAL A 617 -38.36 6.10 14.81
CA VAL A 617 -39.18 4.89 14.75
C VAL A 617 -39.29 4.39 13.31
N ASP A 618 -39.40 5.32 12.36
CA ASP A 618 -39.61 5.01 10.94
C ASP A 618 -38.27 4.92 10.17
N ALA A 619 -37.20 5.49 10.73
CA ALA A 619 -35.88 5.56 10.09
C ALA A 619 -34.81 4.86 10.93
N ALA A 620 -34.38 3.68 10.45
CA ALA A 620 -33.34 2.87 11.10
C ALA A 620 -31.93 3.29 10.63
N PRO A 621 -30.89 3.14 11.47
CA PRO A 621 -29.52 3.44 11.08
C PRO A 621 -28.98 2.37 10.12
N ILE A 622 -28.35 2.80 9.03
CA ILE A 622 -27.54 1.91 8.20
C ILE A 622 -26.30 1.52 9.02
N PRO A 623 -25.92 0.23 9.11
CA PRO A 623 -24.70 -0.18 9.79
C PRO A 623 -23.51 0.63 9.31
N SER A 624 -22.75 1.23 10.23
CA SER A 624 -21.76 2.24 9.87
C SER A 624 -20.67 1.68 8.95
N LEU A 625 -20.31 0.40 9.11
CA LEU A 625 -19.39 -0.31 8.24
C LEU A 625 -19.93 -0.47 6.81
N LEU A 626 -21.22 -0.80 6.65
CA LEU A 626 -21.85 -0.92 5.34
C LEU A 626 -21.92 0.42 4.63
N LEU A 627 -22.32 1.47 5.35
CA LEU A 627 -22.38 2.84 4.84
C LEU A 627 -20.98 3.32 4.37
N THR A 628 -19.97 3.06 5.18
CA THR A 628 -18.58 3.41 4.89
C THR A 628 -18.06 2.67 3.67
N GLY A 629 -18.20 1.34 3.64
CA GLY A 629 -17.76 0.51 2.52
C GLY A 629 -18.44 0.90 1.21
N ALA A 630 -19.77 1.09 1.24
CA ALA A 630 -20.54 1.50 0.07
C ALA A 630 -20.03 2.81 -0.53
N VAL A 631 -19.90 3.87 0.29
CA VAL A 631 -19.42 5.18 -0.17
C VAL A 631 -17.95 5.11 -0.60
N HIS A 632 -17.09 4.43 0.15
CA HIS A 632 -15.68 4.29 -0.20
C HIS A 632 -15.51 3.66 -1.58
N HIS A 633 -16.12 2.49 -1.81
CA HIS A 633 -15.98 1.76 -3.06
C HIS A 633 -16.70 2.43 -4.22
N HIS A 634 -17.82 3.11 -3.98
CA HIS A 634 -18.47 3.96 -4.98
C HIS A 634 -17.53 5.05 -5.49
N LEU A 635 -16.91 5.79 -4.58
CA LEU A 635 -15.96 6.85 -4.92
C LEU A 635 -14.69 6.33 -5.60
N VAL A 636 -14.23 5.12 -5.26
CA VAL A 636 -13.12 4.46 -5.96
C VAL A 636 -13.50 4.13 -7.40
N ARG A 637 -14.70 3.57 -7.63
CA ARG A 637 -15.22 3.26 -8.98
C ARG A 637 -15.41 4.51 -9.84
N GLU A 638 -15.92 5.60 -9.25
CA GLU A 638 -16.06 6.89 -9.92
C GLU A 638 -14.75 7.67 -10.07
N LYS A 639 -13.64 7.16 -9.51
CA LYS A 639 -12.34 7.83 -9.50
C LYS A 639 -12.39 9.22 -8.84
N THR A 640 -13.26 9.37 -7.84
CA THR A 640 -13.45 10.60 -7.05
C THR A 640 -12.99 10.47 -5.60
N ARG A 641 -12.57 9.28 -5.15
CA ARG A 641 -12.15 9.01 -3.76
C ARG A 641 -11.03 9.93 -3.28
N THR A 642 -10.06 10.27 -4.13
CA THR A 642 -8.95 11.19 -3.81
C THR A 642 -9.39 12.64 -3.62
N ARG A 643 -10.64 13.01 -3.96
CA ARG A 643 -11.14 14.39 -3.85
C ARG A 643 -11.72 14.71 -2.46
N VAL A 644 -11.87 13.72 -1.59
CA VAL A 644 -12.51 13.88 -0.28
C VAL A 644 -11.85 13.07 0.83
N GLY A 645 -11.94 13.57 2.06
CA GLY A 645 -11.77 12.76 3.26
C GLY A 645 -13.11 12.21 3.76
N LEU A 646 -13.12 10.98 4.30
CA LEU A 646 -14.30 10.36 4.92
C LEU A 646 -14.15 10.40 6.44
N VAL A 647 -15.19 10.85 7.14
CA VAL A 647 -15.32 10.83 8.59
C VAL A 647 -16.61 10.10 8.94
N VAL A 648 -16.57 9.24 9.95
CA VAL A 648 -17.73 8.45 10.35
C VAL A 648 -18.17 8.86 11.76
N GLU A 649 -19.42 9.31 11.88
CA GLU A 649 -20.13 9.48 13.13
C GLU A 649 -21.05 8.27 13.33
N ALA A 650 -20.73 7.41 14.29
CA ALA A 650 -21.39 6.11 14.42
C ALA A 650 -21.82 5.78 15.86
N GLY A 651 -23.04 5.29 15.97
CA GLY A 651 -23.66 4.81 17.19
C GLY A 651 -23.40 3.33 17.46
N ASP A 652 -23.06 2.52 16.47
CA ASP A 652 -22.75 1.08 16.61
C ASP A 652 -21.27 0.79 17.00
N VAL A 653 -20.41 1.83 17.02
CA VAL A 653 -18.99 1.70 17.36
C VAL A 653 -18.80 1.72 18.87
N ARG A 654 -18.34 0.59 19.42
CA ARG A 654 -18.06 0.41 20.86
C ARG A 654 -16.82 -0.42 21.17
N GLU A 655 -16.19 -1.01 20.16
CA GLU A 655 -15.00 -1.87 20.30
C GLU A 655 -13.86 -1.40 19.43
N VAL A 656 -12.64 -1.80 19.80
CA VAL A 656 -11.42 -1.58 19.01
C VAL A 656 -11.57 -2.14 17.59
N HIS A 657 -12.18 -3.32 17.47
CA HIS A 657 -12.38 -3.97 16.18
C HIS A 657 -13.24 -3.14 15.22
N HIS A 658 -14.27 -2.47 15.74
CA HIS A 658 -15.19 -1.65 14.95
C HIS A 658 -14.44 -0.45 14.33
N VAL A 659 -13.63 0.23 15.15
CA VAL A 659 -12.79 1.35 14.69
C VAL A 659 -11.79 0.87 13.64
N ALA A 660 -11.10 -0.25 13.88
CA ALA A 660 -10.13 -0.79 12.94
C ALA A 660 -10.77 -1.15 11.58
N LEU A 661 -11.97 -1.73 11.57
CA LEU A 661 -12.70 -2.02 10.33
C LEU A 661 -13.06 -0.75 9.57
N LEU A 662 -13.63 0.27 10.23
CA LEU A 662 -13.99 1.52 9.57
C LEU A 662 -12.79 2.22 8.92
N ILE A 663 -11.63 2.21 9.58
CA ILE A 663 -10.38 2.73 9.02
C ILE A 663 -9.90 1.84 7.86
N GLY A 664 -9.91 0.52 8.04
CA GLY A 664 -9.51 -0.45 7.00
C GLY A 664 -10.35 -0.37 5.73
N PHE A 665 -11.60 0.10 5.82
CA PHE A 665 -12.49 0.39 4.69
C PHE A 665 -12.50 1.88 4.29
N GLY A 666 -11.50 2.63 4.72
CA GLY A 666 -11.12 3.92 4.12
C GLY A 666 -11.64 5.16 4.83
N THR A 667 -12.06 5.06 6.10
CA THR A 667 -12.36 6.21 6.95
C THR A 667 -11.09 6.83 7.51
N ALA A 668 -10.98 8.15 7.48
CA ALA A 668 -9.82 8.87 8.04
C ALA A 668 -9.95 9.14 9.55
N ALA A 669 -11.18 9.34 10.05
CA ALA A 669 -11.46 9.50 11.48
C ALA A 669 -12.84 8.94 11.87
N VAL A 670 -12.92 8.32 13.04
CA VAL A 670 -14.13 7.70 13.60
C VAL A 670 -14.54 8.41 14.88
N ASN A 671 -15.80 8.82 14.94
CA ASN A 671 -16.44 9.41 16.10
C ASN A 671 -17.46 8.41 16.70
N PRO A 672 -17.09 7.67 17.76
CA PRO A 672 -17.97 6.70 18.41
C PRO A 672 -18.92 7.39 19.40
N TYR A 673 -19.81 8.26 18.89
CA TYR A 673 -20.54 9.22 19.73
C TYR A 673 -21.35 8.54 20.84
N LEU A 674 -22.00 7.42 20.56
CA LEU A 674 -22.88 6.78 21.52
C LEU A 674 -22.10 6.05 22.62
N ALA A 675 -20.92 5.50 22.30
CA ALA A 675 -20.03 4.94 23.31
C ALA A 675 -19.52 6.04 24.27
N MET A 676 -19.20 7.23 23.74
CA MET A 676 -18.81 8.39 24.54
C MET A 676 -19.95 8.89 25.43
N GLU A 677 -21.15 9.11 24.85
CA GLU A 677 -22.35 9.48 25.61
C GLU A 677 -22.66 8.45 26.71
N SER A 678 -22.40 7.16 26.47
CA SER A 678 -22.62 6.06 27.42
C SER A 678 -21.64 6.12 28.60
N VAL A 679 -20.34 6.27 28.35
CA VAL A 679 -19.34 6.35 29.45
C VAL A 679 -19.48 7.64 30.24
N GLU A 680 -19.88 8.72 29.58
CA GLU A 680 -20.18 10.00 30.21
C GLU A 680 -21.38 9.88 31.17
N ASP A 681 -22.48 9.24 30.74
CA ASP A 681 -23.65 8.97 31.59
C ASP A 681 -23.32 8.06 32.78
N LEU A 682 -22.57 6.97 32.53
CA LEU A 682 -22.10 6.05 33.59
C LEU A 682 -21.23 6.78 34.64
N ALA A 683 -20.32 7.64 34.19
CA ALA A 683 -19.48 8.45 35.08
C ALA A 683 -20.32 9.48 35.85
N ARG A 684 -21.23 10.22 35.21
CA ARG A 684 -22.12 11.17 35.89
C ARG A 684 -22.96 10.52 36.98
N ARG A 685 -23.46 9.32 36.70
CA ARG A 685 -24.26 8.54 37.65
C ARG A 685 -23.44 7.78 38.68
N GLN A 686 -22.11 7.73 38.52
CA GLN A 686 -21.19 6.92 39.32
C GLN A 686 -21.59 5.42 39.35
N VAL A 687 -22.08 4.91 38.22
CA VAL A 687 -22.47 3.49 38.04
C VAL A 687 -21.41 2.82 37.19
N HIS A 688 -20.84 1.71 37.68
CA HIS A 688 -19.70 1.00 37.06
C HIS A 688 -18.42 1.82 36.84
N LEU A 689 -18.45 3.15 36.98
CA LEU A 689 -17.36 4.13 36.81
C LEU A 689 -17.24 5.08 38.02
N THR A 690 -17.13 4.51 39.22
CA THR A 690 -16.94 5.30 40.45
C THR A 690 -15.57 5.97 40.49
N GLY A 691 -15.53 7.27 40.79
CA GLY A 691 -14.29 8.04 40.96
C GLY A 691 -13.66 8.58 39.68
N VAL A 692 -14.30 8.39 38.52
CA VAL A 692 -13.86 8.95 37.23
C VAL A 692 -14.79 10.11 36.86
N GLN A 693 -14.24 11.25 36.45
CA GLN A 693 -15.01 12.39 35.95
C GLN A 693 -15.47 12.14 34.50
N PRO A 694 -16.60 12.72 34.06
CA PRO A 694 -17.16 12.48 32.73
C PRO A 694 -16.17 12.79 31.60
N GLU A 695 -15.47 13.92 31.66
CA GLU A 695 -14.48 14.33 30.66
C GLU A 695 -13.28 13.37 30.62
N GLN A 696 -12.84 12.89 31.80
CA GLN A 696 -11.77 11.89 31.89
C GLN A 696 -12.21 10.54 31.33
N ALA A 697 -13.48 10.15 31.52
CA ALA A 697 -14.04 8.91 31.01
C ALA A 697 -14.04 8.89 29.47
N VAL A 698 -14.45 10.00 28.85
CA VAL A 698 -14.42 10.17 27.38
C VAL A 698 -12.97 10.14 26.87
N HIS A 699 -12.07 10.92 27.48
CA HIS A 699 -10.64 10.92 27.09
C HIS A 699 -10.02 9.52 27.18
N ASN A 700 -10.29 8.78 28.27
CA ASN A 700 -9.80 7.43 28.46
C ASN A 700 -10.37 6.46 27.41
N LEU A 701 -11.66 6.56 27.09
CA LEU A 701 -12.29 5.72 26.07
C LEU A 701 -11.63 5.96 24.70
N VAL A 702 -11.50 7.22 24.28
CA VAL A 702 -10.84 7.59 23.02
C VAL A 702 -9.43 7.01 22.96
N LYS A 703 -8.64 7.23 24.03
CA LYS A 703 -7.27 6.71 24.15
C LYS A 703 -7.22 5.18 24.11
N ALA A 704 -8.15 4.48 24.77
CA ALA A 704 -8.22 3.02 24.76
C ALA A 704 -8.48 2.48 23.35
N LEU A 705 -9.45 3.07 22.65
CA LEU A 705 -9.84 2.65 21.30
C LEU A 705 -8.67 2.82 20.31
N GLY A 706 -8.02 3.99 20.27
CA GLY A 706 -6.92 4.18 19.31
C GLY A 706 -5.63 3.45 19.68
N LYS A 707 -5.31 3.24 20.97
CA LYS A 707 -4.24 2.29 21.36
C LYS A 707 -4.55 0.87 20.91
N GLY A 708 -5.83 0.48 21.00
CA GLY A 708 -6.30 -0.80 20.47
C GLY A 708 -6.11 -0.90 18.95
N VAL A 709 -6.41 0.17 18.19
CA VAL A 709 -6.17 0.21 16.73
C VAL A 709 -4.70 -0.01 16.42
N LEU A 710 -3.79 0.67 17.14
CA LEU A 710 -2.35 0.45 16.98
C LEU A 710 -1.96 -1.01 17.20
N LYS A 711 -2.51 -1.67 18.23
CA LYS A 711 -2.33 -3.11 18.48
C LYS A 711 -2.85 -3.96 17.32
N VAL A 712 -4.00 -3.63 16.74
CA VAL A 712 -4.57 -4.39 15.60
C VAL A 712 -3.67 -4.27 14.37
N MET A 713 -3.22 -3.06 14.03
CA MET A 713 -2.29 -2.80 12.93
C MET A 713 -0.97 -3.57 13.11
N SER A 714 -0.44 -3.57 14.34
CA SER A 714 0.83 -4.21 14.66
C SER A 714 0.80 -5.73 14.50
N LYS A 715 -0.37 -6.37 14.56
CA LYS A 715 -0.52 -7.81 14.26
C LYS A 715 -0.12 -8.17 12.83
N MET A 716 -0.29 -7.24 11.89
CA MET A 716 0.17 -7.40 10.50
C MET A 716 1.55 -6.75 10.27
N GLY A 717 2.15 -6.16 11.30
CA GLY A 717 3.40 -5.41 11.18
C GLY A 717 3.27 -4.04 10.51
N VAL A 718 2.05 -3.47 10.48
CA VAL A 718 1.80 -2.13 9.90
C VAL A 718 2.08 -1.06 10.96
N SER A 719 2.88 -0.06 10.60
CA SER A 719 3.34 0.98 11.52
C SER A 719 2.55 2.29 11.46
N THR A 720 1.91 2.64 10.33
CA THR A 720 1.09 3.88 10.23
C THR A 720 -0.37 3.62 9.94
N VAL A 721 -1.23 4.44 10.56
CA VAL A 721 -2.67 4.41 10.26
C VAL A 721 -2.96 4.85 8.82
N ALA A 722 -2.12 5.71 8.23
CA ALA A 722 -2.23 6.13 6.84
C ALA A 722 -2.17 4.93 5.88
N SER A 723 -1.16 4.06 6.04
CA SER A 723 -1.05 2.84 5.21
C SER A 723 -2.11 1.79 5.55
N TYR A 724 -2.64 1.79 6.77
CA TYR A 724 -3.73 0.89 7.17
C TYR A 724 -5.09 1.32 6.58
N THR A 725 -5.26 2.61 6.31
CA THR A 725 -6.51 3.18 5.81
C THR A 725 -6.80 2.68 4.40
N GLY A 726 -7.90 1.95 4.22
CA GLY A 726 -8.27 1.36 2.92
C GLY A 726 -7.50 0.08 2.55
N ALA A 727 -6.68 -0.47 3.45
CA ALA A 727 -5.89 -1.68 3.18
C ALA A 727 -6.67 -3.00 3.26
N GLN A 728 -7.88 -2.99 3.83
CA GLN A 728 -8.76 -4.17 3.91
C GLN A 728 -8.08 -5.42 4.50
N ILE A 729 -7.35 -5.27 5.62
CA ILE A 729 -6.62 -6.37 6.29
C ILE A 729 -7.58 -7.24 7.13
N PHE A 730 -8.62 -7.76 6.47
CA PHE A 730 -9.71 -8.53 7.06
C PHE A 730 -10.19 -9.63 6.13
N GLU A 731 -10.75 -10.71 6.70
CA GLU A 731 -11.47 -11.74 5.95
C GLU A 731 -12.93 -11.75 6.36
N ALA A 732 -13.84 -11.75 5.38
CA ALA A 732 -15.28 -11.82 5.62
C ALA A 732 -15.75 -13.28 5.66
N VAL A 733 -16.47 -13.65 6.71
CA VAL A 733 -16.97 -15.01 6.93
C VAL A 733 -18.50 -14.99 7.00
N GLY A 734 -19.15 -15.58 6.00
CA GLY A 734 -20.59 -15.74 5.97
C GLY A 734 -21.36 -14.52 5.45
N LEU A 735 -20.71 -13.66 4.64
CA LEU A 735 -21.38 -12.65 3.82
C LEU A 735 -21.52 -13.18 2.39
N SER A 736 -22.62 -12.84 1.71
CA SER A 736 -22.82 -13.17 0.30
C SER A 736 -21.81 -12.45 -0.61
N ALA A 737 -21.49 -13.07 -1.75
CA ALA A 737 -20.62 -12.48 -2.75
C ALA A 737 -21.17 -11.13 -3.24
N ASP A 738 -22.48 -11.01 -3.46
CA ASP A 738 -23.12 -9.76 -3.89
C ASP A 738 -22.88 -8.59 -2.92
N VAL A 739 -22.93 -8.85 -1.61
CA VAL A 739 -22.63 -7.84 -0.58
C VAL A 739 -21.15 -7.46 -0.61
N VAL A 740 -20.26 -8.46 -0.67
CA VAL A 740 -18.81 -8.23 -0.66
C VAL A 740 -18.36 -7.51 -1.92
N ASP A 741 -18.77 -7.97 -3.10
CA ASP A 741 -18.38 -7.40 -4.39
C ASP A 741 -18.85 -5.95 -4.54
N ARG A 742 -20.03 -5.62 -4.01
CA ARG A 742 -20.59 -4.26 -4.12
C ARG A 742 -20.06 -3.29 -3.08
N TYR A 743 -19.97 -3.71 -1.82
CA TYR A 743 -19.73 -2.81 -0.68
C TYR A 743 -18.36 -2.98 -0.01
N PHE A 744 -17.65 -4.09 -0.28
CA PHE A 744 -16.36 -4.42 0.34
C PHE A 744 -15.39 -5.00 -0.70
N THR A 745 -15.45 -4.50 -1.94
CA THR A 745 -14.77 -5.06 -3.12
C THR A 745 -13.29 -5.34 -2.83
N GLY A 746 -12.82 -6.55 -3.13
CA GLY A 746 -11.44 -6.99 -2.86
C GLY A 746 -11.25 -7.72 -1.53
N THR A 747 -12.27 -7.75 -0.66
CA THR A 747 -12.22 -8.55 0.57
C THR A 747 -12.47 -10.02 0.27
N THR A 748 -11.62 -10.90 0.79
CA THR A 748 -11.83 -12.35 0.67
C THR A 748 -13.06 -12.78 1.46
N SER A 749 -13.98 -13.50 0.79
CA SER A 749 -15.06 -14.23 1.45
C SER A 749 -15.23 -15.62 0.85
N LYS A 750 -14.58 -16.61 1.48
CA LYS A 750 -14.57 -18.00 0.99
C LYS A 750 -15.90 -18.72 1.20
N LEU A 751 -16.63 -18.32 2.23
CA LEU A 751 -17.92 -18.89 2.62
C LEU A 751 -18.97 -17.81 2.39
N GLY A 752 -19.68 -17.92 1.27
CA GLY A 752 -20.86 -17.10 1.00
C GLY A 752 -21.90 -17.24 2.12
N GLY A 753 -22.79 -16.26 2.25
CA GLY A 753 -23.84 -16.34 3.27
C GLY A 753 -24.86 -15.22 3.17
N VAL A 754 -24.86 -14.38 4.19
CA VAL A 754 -25.88 -13.39 4.51
C VAL A 754 -25.92 -12.27 3.46
N GLY A 755 -27.15 -11.91 3.03
CA GLY A 755 -27.43 -10.80 2.12
C GLY A 755 -28.01 -9.58 2.84
N LEU A 756 -28.35 -8.53 2.08
CA LEU A 756 -28.89 -7.28 2.65
C LEU A 756 -30.20 -7.47 3.42
N ASP A 757 -31.05 -8.42 3.05
CA ASP A 757 -32.31 -8.66 3.75
C ASP A 757 -32.08 -9.04 5.22
N VAL A 758 -31.14 -9.95 5.46
CA VAL A 758 -30.81 -10.38 6.82
C VAL A 758 -30.05 -9.27 7.55
N LEU A 759 -29.17 -8.52 6.89
CA LEU A 759 -28.51 -7.37 7.51
C LEU A 759 -29.51 -6.29 7.92
N ALA A 760 -30.57 -6.07 7.13
CA ALA A 760 -31.67 -5.18 7.49
C ALA A 760 -32.48 -5.75 8.66
N ASP A 761 -32.78 -7.06 8.67
CA ASP A 761 -33.47 -7.72 9.78
C ASP A 761 -32.68 -7.67 11.10
N GLU A 762 -31.34 -7.76 11.04
CA GLU A 762 -30.46 -7.61 12.20
C GLU A 762 -30.48 -6.17 12.76
N VAL A 763 -30.76 -5.19 11.91
CA VAL A 763 -31.09 -3.80 12.29
C VAL A 763 -32.59 -3.70 12.55
N GLU A 764 -33.06 -4.44 13.55
CA GLU A 764 -34.50 -4.58 13.81
C GLU A 764 -35.18 -3.23 14.15
N PRO A 765 -36.40 -2.96 13.63
CA PRO A 765 -37.12 -1.72 13.91
C PRO A 765 -37.32 -1.45 15.41
N VAL A 766 -37.21 -0.17 15.77
CA VAL A 766 -37.50 0.34 17.11
C VAL A 766 -38.88 -0.11 17.58
N ASP A 767 -39.85 -0.31 16.68
CA ASP A 767 -41.19 -0.80 17.01
C ASP A 767 -41.28 -2.28 17.35
N ALA A 768 -40.37 -3.14 16.86
CA ALA A 768 -40.29 -4.53 17.31
C ALA A 768 -39.59 -4.61 18.69
N ILE A 769 -38.56 -3.76 18.88
CA ILE A 769 -37.91 -3.51 20.16
C ILE A 769 -38.94 -2.97 21.16
N VAL A 770 -39.74 -1.96 20.79
CA VAL A 770 -40.74 -1.29 21.62
C VAL A 770 -42.03 -2.12 21.77
N LYS A 771 -42.47 -2.92 20.78
CA LYS A 771 -43.60 -3.87 20.94
C LYS A 771 -43.29 -4.92 21.99
N ARG A 772 -42.06 -5.44 22.04
CA ARG A 772 -41.57 -6.28 23.15
C ARG A 772 -41.78 -5.64 24.52
N PHE A 773 -41.76 -4.31 24.60
CA PHE A 773 -41.95 -3.55 25.84
C PHE A 773 -43.38 -3.01 26.06
N SER A 774 -44.17 -2.76 25.01
CA SER A 774 -45.60 -2.42 25.14
C SER A 774 -46.43 -3.62 25.59
N THR A 775 -46.00 -4.85 25.27
CA THR A 775 -46.51 -6.05 25.92
C THR A 775 -45.79 -6.26 27.25
N GLY A 776 -46.21 -5.52 28.27
CA GLY A 776 -45.85 -5.78 29.66
C GLY A 776 -46.27 -7.18 30.12
N ALA A 777 -45.47 -8.17 29.78
CA ALA A 777 -45.44 -9.49 30.41
C ALA A 777 -44.01 -9.78 30.89
N MET A 778 -43.35 -8.81 31.54
CA MET A 778 -42.37 -9.15 32.56
C MET A 778 -43.15 -9.70 33.76
N SER A 779 -43.25 -11.03 33.77
CA SER A 779 -43.40 -11.80 34.99
C SER A 779 -42.36 -11.31 36.01
N TYR A 780 -42.85 -10.71 37.09
CA TYR A 780 -42.13 -10.44 38.34
C TYR A 780 -41.79 -11.77 39.09
N GLY A 781 -41.33 -12.79 38.37
CA GLY A 781 -41.29 -14.16 38.88
C GLY A 781 -40.13 -14.96 38.31
N SER A 782 -38.91 -14.63 38.72
CA SER A 782 -37.85 -15.62 38.98
C SER A 782 -36.61 -14.95 39.59
N ILE A 783 -36.79 -14.34 40.77
CA ILE A 783 -35.83 -14.57 41.86
C ILE A 783 -36.27 -15.90 42.48
N SER A 784 -35.47 -16.95 42.28
CA SER A 784 -35.31 -18.14 43.14
C SER A 784 -34.74 -19.33 42.35
N LEU A 785 -33.41 -19.40 42.24
CA LEU A 785 -32.49 -20.43 42.80
C LEU A 785 -31.14 -20.36 42.08
#